data_AF-A0A923DUB3-F1
#
_entry.id   AF-A0A923DUB3-F1
#
_cell.length_a   1.000
_cell.length_b   1.000
_cell.length_c   1.000
_cell.angle_alpha   90.00
_cell.angle_beta   90.00
_cell.angle_gamma   90.00
#
_symmetry.space_group_name_H-M   'P 1'
#
loop_
_entity.id
_entity.type
_entity.pdbx_description
1 polymer ?
#
loop_
_entity_poly.entity_id
_entity_poly.type
_entity_poly.pdbx_seq_one_letter_code
_entity_poly.pdbx_strand_id
1 'polypeptide(L)'
;MADKKTKGYKPLFSAEFLSGYLLNFDLSTVSGIKKNREIISNWADTDESGKLDLMKEESIKSRFLLEIFGQLLGFNYKNTGKWLFQEEQRSKVGQTKPDGALGTFYISEDRIKSEVRIVIEVKNSSALLDDKQLRKTGISPVDQAFLYSTKMEGKCKWVVVTNLREIRFYRANDQSRYQRYLLTELLHEEKLKELLYLFHRDRLDNQLESTTEKLLVIHQKSLPREITNAHIIDELHLSLKRFEEMNFVSPRLIANLRPFNVLDNYVWHYSPSGKLFTLNFQIFELIRNLKYVQGELQIEPEYEKALISEQVIEYRKKLDFIFEKLYRSQIYAISALKSLETTKEEKKHTIGFSYRHPVPINAGNGAILKIKPKSVTDCDCLSCNYRSLDFRKLIGKVEKIEAQEDYNPLELAYGHYLISTDNHKRSYKILKDIEHDTKGVDKHILLHFAAKFNLLYHYNLFYDEGDGKKIRKELYNIDLDRLINNEIDIYVDKEVRKLLVDIKDDKLFKDAIHNCRETLQQIKEMKSLYERGGEMSGPNYPELIHDEYLKVYGHFQQNYLVRDVFSSYREYVELVFEAMLTSAQTIGAGLSIIREFYLTEAVIYASNSRVKELLARMGRIPMEREQKHIFLKKAEAFFSSYVNVGIFGNLSKNELIARQLHNWRFHDKFNDMFNNLCTLLSHIEPSREEFLPLSEPIVRFIAVDDDLRWWDVQQLGKLITSVDILNEKQLYDLLKSSIGPHRYPKGNKYKTLINDICQAMEKFHPGFLLTDEHTVRAAILSCHNEGIADLLPLAAIWKISSLENQRLLTLEFERQLDNNFNEDFYEHLLKQKIIPHDRKDYLFRLANEVNKFKVIGYTGMENGNAKFTHTVHINFLMIPYILNLDFGLPEFEVLDTLSPFESWLRNPLNFDYESFEPNWLLACNKFVHERLKGNQLIALSLEDNLRKSFDKKLAEIYFGYFAKT
;
A
#
# COMPACT_ATOMS: atom_id res chain seq x y z
N MET A 1 13.22 40.86 -50.08
CA MET A 1 12.69 40.63 -51.45
C MET A 1 11.29 40.05 -51.32
N ALA A 2 10.35 40.53 -52.13
CA ALA A 2 8.91 40.28 -52.02
C ALA A 2 8.53 38.80 -52.10
N ASP A 3 7.63 38.41 -51.19
CA ASP A 3 6.98 37.11 -51.05
C ASP A 3 6.15 36.79 -52.31
N LYS A 4 6.74 36.06 -53.26
CA LYS A 4 6.08 35.61 -54.49
C LYS A 4 5.39 34.27 -54.22
N LYS A 5 4.07 34.33 -54.04
CA LYS A 5 3.05 33.27 -54.16
C LYS A 5 3.60 31.83 -54.24
N THR A 6 3.79 31.20 -53.08
CA THR A 6 3.74 29.75 -52.95
C THR A 6 2.34 29.27 -53.34
N LYS A 7 2.24 28.21 -54.16
CA LYS A 7 0.97 27.46 -54.33
C LYS A 7 0.47 27.10 -52.93
N GLY A 8 -0.80 27.40 -52.64
CA GLY A 8 -1.41 27.38 -51.30
C GLY A 8 -0.87 26.28 -50.39
N TYR A 9 0.05 26.66 -49.50
CA TYR A 9 0.70 25.78 -48.52
C TYR A 9 -0.36 25.12 -47.63
N LYS A 10 -0.34 23.78 -47.59
CA LYS A 10 -1.17 22.99 -46.67
C LYS A 10 -0.26 22.16 -45.76
N PRO A 11 -0.25 22.43 -44.44
CA PRO A 11 0.62 21.71 -43.52
C PRO A 11 0.18 20.24 -43.37
N LEU A 12 1.13 19.36 -43.04
CA LEU A 12 0.82 17.98 -42.66
C LEU A 12 0.03 17.93 -41.35
N PHE A 13 0.36 18.83 -40.42
CA PHE A 13 -0.31 18.98 -39.13
C PHE A 13 -0.70 20.44 -38.92
N SER A 14 -1.93 20.72 -38.50
CA SER A 14 -2.31 22.08 -38.14
C SER A 14 -1.61 22.53 -36.85
N ALA A 15 -1.38 23.84 -36.71
CA ALA A 15 -0.74 24.39 -35.52
C ALA A 15 -1.58 24.12 -34.25
N GLU A 16 -2.90 24.20 -34.38
CA GLU A 16 -3.86 23.91 -33.31
C GLU A 16 -3.72 22.47 -32.84
N PHE A 17 -3.62 21.52 -33.76
CA PHE A 17 -3.47 20.11 -33.44
C PHE A 17 -2.15 19.83 -32.71
N LEU A 18 -1.03 20.39 -33.18
CA LEU A 18 0.28 20.17 -32.57
C LEU A 18 0.44 20.86 -31.20
N SER A 19 -0.23 21.98 -30.98
CA SER A 19 -0.09 22.78 -29.75
C SER A 19 -0.28 21.95 -28.47
N GLY A 20 -1.22 20.99 -28.47
CA GLY A 20 -1.48 20.10 -27.33
C GLY A 20 -0.34 19.13 -27.01
N TYR A 21 0.41 18.71 -28.03
CA TYR A 21 1.54 17.79 -27.89
C TYR A 21 2.85 18.53 -27.56
N LEU A 22 3.04 19.73 -28.11
CA LEU A 22 4.26 20.52 -27.93
C LEU A 22 4.36 21.15 -26.54
N LEU A 23 3.23 21.44 -25.88
CA LEU A 23 3.18 22.09 -24.56
C LEU A 23 4.06 21.38 -23.50
N ASN A 24 4.10 20.05 -23.55
CA ASN A 24 4.82 19.22 -22.56
C ASN A 24 6.12 18.62 -23.11
N PHE A 25 6.53 18.97 -24.34
CA PHE A 25 7.77 18.50 -24.92
C PHE A 25 8.94 19.38 -24.44
N ASP A 26 9.66 18.89 -23.45
CA ASP A 26 10.84 19.58 -22.92
C ASP A 26 12.09 19.30 -23.78
N LEU A 27 12.61 20.34 -24.43
CA LEU A 27 13.84 20.29 -25.21
C LEU A 27 15.06 19.85 -24.41
N SER A 28 15.05 20.02 -23.08
CA SER A 28 16.15 19.61 -22.21
C SER A 28 16.37 18.08 -22.25
N THR A 29 15.33 17.32 -22.58
CA THR A 29 15.38 15.86 -22.71
C THR A 29 16.02 15.40 -24.03
N VAL A 30 16.20 16.30 -25.01
CA VAL A 30 16.83 15.98 -26.29
C VAL A 30 18.35 15.99 -26.13
N SER A 31 18.97 14.83 -26.32
CA SER A 31 20.42 14.67 -26.25
C SER A 31 21.14 15.62 -27.23
N GLY A 32 22.11 16.38 -26.72
CA GLY A 32 22.91 17.29 -27.55
C GLY A 32 22.24 18.62 -27.90
N ILE A 33 21.13 19.00 -27.25
CA ILE A 33 20.35 20.20 -27.58
C ILE A 33 21.17 21.51 -27.61
N LYS A 34 22.18 21.68 -26.73
CA LYS A 34 23.07 22.86 -26.77
C LYS A 34 23.81 22.95 -28.09
N LYS A 35 24.42 21.85 -28.53
CA LYS A 35 25.13 21.76 -29.80
C LYS A 35 24.16 21.94 -30.99
N ASN A 36 22.95 21.42 -30.88
CA ASN A 36 21.91 21.61 -31.90
C ASN A 36 21.53 23.08 -32.08
N ARG A 37 21.41 23.84 -30.98
CA ARG A 37 21.19 25.29 -31.02
C ARG A 37 22.36 26.04 -31.67
N GLU A 38 23.60 25.64 -31.38
CA GLU A 38 24.79 26.22 -32.03
C GLU A 38 24.79 25.96 -33.54
N ILE A 39 24.45 24.75 -33.98
CA ILE A 39 24.33 24.41 -35.42
C ILE A 39 23.31 25.33 -36.08
N ILE A 40 22.13 25.49 -35.51
CA ILE A 40 21.05 26.33 -36.07
C ILE A 40 21.48 27.80 -36.12
N SER A 41 22.08 28.32 -35.04
CA SER A 41 22.61 29.70 -35.00
C SER A 41 23.61 29.94 -36.12
N ASN A 42 24.58 29.03 -36.30
CA ASN A 42 25.58 29.16 -37.35
C ASN A 42 24.96 29.17 -38.75
N TRP A 43 23.95 28.35 -39.01
CA TRP A 43 23.26 28.33 -40.30
C TRP A 43 22.39 29.57 -40.54
N ALA A 44 21.71 30.07 -39.50
CA ALA A 44 20.95 31.32 -39.57
C ALA A 44 21.88 32.52 -39.85
N ASP A 45 23.00 32.64 -39.13
CA ASP A 45 24.00 33.70 -39.34
C ASP A 45 24.62 33.62 -40.75
N THR A 46 24.83 32.40 -41.27
CA THR A 46 25.37 32.20 -42.63
C THR A 46 24.36 32.61 -43.71
N ASP A 47 23.05 32.41 -43.47
CA ASP A 47 21.99 32.86 -44.37
C ASP A 47 21.84 34.39 -44.34
N GLU A 48 21.74 34.98 -43.14
CA GLU A 48 21.57 36.42 -42.96
C GLU A 48 22.76 37.24 -43.51
N SER A 49 23.98 36.71 -43.38
CA SER A 49 25.18 37.34 -43.93
C SER A 49 25.33 37.21 -45.45
N GLY A 50 24.42 36.52 -46.14
CA GLY A 50 24.48 36.27 -47.59
C GLY A 50 25.60 35.32 -48.02
N LYS A 51 26.34 34.74 -47.07
CA LYS A 51 27.44 33.81 -47.35
C LYS A 51 26.97 32.54 -48.04
N LEU A 52 25.74 32.08 -47.77
CA LEU A 52 25.16 30.89 -48.41
C LEU A 52 25.19 30.98 -49.95
N ASP A 53 24.93 32.16 -50.52
CA ASP A 53 24.87 32.36 -51.97
C ASP A 53 26.26 32.35 -52.63
N LEU A 54 27.34 32.43 -51.83
CA LEU A 54 28.74 32.48 -52.28
C LEU A 54 29.48 31.13 -52.13
N MET A 55 28.89 30.14 -51.47
CA MET A 55 29.55 28.87 -51.15
C MET A 55 29.46 27.84 -52.29
N LYS A 56 30.50 27.02 -52.46
CA LYS A 56 30.53 25.94 -53.46
C LYS A 56 29.47 24.88 -53.15
N GLU A 57 28.65 24.58 -54.15
CA GLU A 57 27.43 23.75 -54.04
C GLU A 57 27.67 22.36 -53.43
N GLU A 58 28.74 21.64 -53.80
CA GLU A 58 28.99 20.29 -53.28
C GLU A 58 29.42 20.27 -51.80
N SER A 59 30.30 21.19 -51.38
CA SER A 59 30.80 21.23 -50.00
C SER A 59 29.74 21.69 -49.00
N ILE A 60 28.88 22.63 -49.41
CA ILE A 60 27.82 23.14 -48.53
C ILE A 60 26.69 22.11 -48.35
N LYS A 61 26.37 21.33 -49.39
CA LYS A 61 25.38 20.25 -49.35
C LYS A 61 25.75 19.16 -48.36
N SER A 62 26.96 18.61 -48.45
CA SER A 62 27.41 17.55 -47.55
C SER A 62 27.43 18.02 -46.09
N ARG A 63 27.95 19.24 -45.84
CA ARG A 63 27.93 19.85 -44.50
C ARG A 63 26.51 20.02 -43.97
N PHE A 64 25.58 20.54 -44.78
CA PHE A 64 24.19 20.73 -44.38
C PHE A 64 23.52 19.40 -44.03
N LEU A 65 23.70 18.37 -44.85
CA LEU A 65 23.11 17.06 -44.61
C LEU A 65 23.61 16.45 -43.29
N LEU A 66 24.93 16.49 -43.05
CA LEU A 66 25.55 15.95 -41.84
C LEU A 66 25.15 16.72 -40.57
N GLU A 67 25.05 18.05 -40.64
CA GLU A 67 24.71 18.88 -39.48
C GLU A 67 23.20 18.85 -39.17
N ILE A 68 22.34 18.99 -40.19
CA ILE A 68 20.88 19.06 -39.99
C ILE A 68 20.27 17.66 -39.80
N PHE A 69 20.51 16.72 -40.71
CA PHE A 69 19.88 15.39 -40.62
C PHE A 69 20.71 14.45 -39.74
N GLY A 70 22.03 14.53 -39.83
CA GLY A 70 22.93 13.70 -39.04
C GLY A 70 22.97 14.08 -37.55
N GLN A 71 23.25 15.35 -37.24
CA GLN A 71 23.43 15.81 -35.85
C GLN A 71 22.13 16.32 -35.23
N LEU A 72 21.46 17.29 -35.85
CA LEU A 72 20.25 17.91 -35.29
C LEU A 72 19.08 16.92 -35.19
N LEU A 73 18.79 16.14 -36.23
CA LEU A 73 17.74 15.09 -36.20
C LEU A 73 18.24 13.72 -35.70
N GLY A 74 19.54 13.58 -35.45
CA GLY A 74 20.14 12.43 -34.78
C GLY A 74 20.38 11.18 -35.64
N PHE A 75 20.22 11.24 -36.97
CA PHE A 75 20.46 10.11 -37.87
C PHE A 75 21.97 9.82 -37.98
N ASN A 76 22.47 8.94 -37.12
CA ASN A 76 23.90 8.68 -36.98
C ASN A 76 24.53 8.06 -38.25
N TYR A 77 25.71 8.54 -38.63
CA TYR A 77 26.54 8.02 -39.73
C TYR A 77 27.83 7.31 -39.26
N LYS A 78 28.16 7.34 -37.96
CA LYS A 78 29.48 6.98 -37.41
C LYS A 78 29.62 5.54 -36.88
N ASN A 79 28.69 4.63 -37.17
CA ASN A 79 28.74 3.27 -36.64
C ASN A 79 29.17 2.26 -37.72
N THR A 80 30.20 1.47 -37.42
CA THR A 80 30.96 0.63 -38.37
C THR A 80 30.20 -0.61 -38.87
N GLY A 81 29.13 -1.04 -38.19
CA GLY A 81 28.33 -2.21 -38.60
C GLY A 81 26.90 -1.89 -39.08
N LYS A 82 26.27 -0.84 -38.53
CA LYS A 82 24.91 -0.39 -38.86
C LYS A 82 24.77 1.11 -38.63
N TRP A 83 24.34 1.86 -39.63
CA TRP A 83 24.18 3.32 -39.56
C TRP A 83 22.84 3.77 -40.15
N LEU A 84 22.49 5.05 -39.97
CA LEU A 84 21.15 5.59 -40.22
C LEU A 84 21.08 6.65 -41.35
N PHE A 85 22.23 7.12 -41.84
CA PHE A 85 22.35 8.19 -42.83
C PHE A 85 23.37 7.85 -43.92
N GLN A 86 22.98 7.98 -45.19
CA GLN A 86 23.86 7.73 -46.34
C GLN A 86 23.75 8.86 -47.37
N GLU A 87 24.89 9.49 -47.71
CA GLU A 87 24.99 10.40 -48.86
C GLU A 87 25.03 9.61 -50.17
N GLU A 88 24.39 10.15 -51.21
CA GLU A 88 24.42 9.62 -52.58
C GLU A 88 24.12 8.11 -52.73
N GLN A 89 23.07 7.59 -52.09
CA GLN A 89 22.70 6.18 -52.21
C GLN A 89 22.24 5.83 -53.64
N ARG A 90 22.92 4.90 -54.31
CA ARG A 90 22.53 4.46 -55.67
C ARG A 90 21.24 3.63 -55.63
N SER A 91 20.23 4.02 -56.40
CA SER A 91 19.05 3.17 -56.64
C SER A 91 19.44 1.92 -57.45
N LYS A 92 18.83 0.77 -57.15
CA LYS A 92 19.05 -0.48 -57.92
C LYS A 92 18.48 -0.39 -59.35
N VAL A 93 17.56 0.54 -59.60
CA VAL A 93 16.86 0.74 -60.87
C VAL A 93 17.14 2.13 -61.43
N GLY A 94 17.89 2.20 -62.54
CA GLY A 94 18.02 3.42 -63.36
C GLY A 94 19.15 4.40 -63.00
N GLN A 95 20.13 4.02 -62.18
CA GLN A 95 21.37 4.79 -61.86
C GLN A 95 21.20 6.23 -61.32
N THR A 96 19.99 6.71 -61.03
CA THR A 96 19.76 8.04 -60.44
C THR A 96 19.85 7.97 -58.91
N LYS A 97 20.42 9.00 -58.26
CA LYS A 97 20.64 9.03 -56.80
C LYS A 97 20.01 10.27 -56.14
N PRO A 98 19.32 10.14 -54.99
CA PRO A 98 19.02 11.28 -54.13
C PRO A 98 20.30 11.83 -53.48
N ASP A 99 20.31 13.10 -53.10
CA ASP A 99 21.45 13.73 -52.42
C ASP A 99 21.70 13.10 -51.04
N GLY A 100 20.64 12.73 -50.31
CA GLY A 100 20.73 12.00 -49.04
C GLY A 100 19.63 10.96 -48.86
N ALA A 101 19.91 9.94 -48.06
CA ALA A 101 18.96 8.90 -47.69
C ALA A 101 19.03 8.58 -46.18
N LEU A 102 17.87 8.49 -45.52
CA LEU A 102 17.74 8.06 -44.12
C LEU A 102 17.03 6.70 -44.05
N GLY A 103 17.51 5.83 -43.18
CA GLY A 103 16.98 4.48 -43.02
C GLY A 103 18.02 3.56 -42.40
N THR A 104 17.77 2.25 -42.37
CA THR A 104 18.76 1.31 -41.81
C THR A 104 19.72 0.85 -42.90
N PHE A 105 21.02 1.09 -42.70
CA PHE A 105 22.10 0.62 -43.57
C PHE A 105 23.03 -0.31 -42.78
N TYR A 106 23.47 -1.40 -43.38
CA TYR A 106 24.39 -2.36 -42.74
C TYR A 106 25.19 -3.15 -43.77
N ILE A 107 26.33 -3.69 -43.34
CA ILE A 107 27.19 -4.54 -44.17
C ILE A 107 26.75 -6.00 -44.01
N SER A 108 26.48 -6.69 -45.12
CA SER A 108 26.16 -8.11 -45.19
C SER A 108 26.85 -8.71 -46.40
N GLU A 109 27.69 -9.73 -46.20
CA GLU A 109 28.39 -10.45 -47.29
C GLU A 109 29.12 -9.49 -48.26
N ASP A 110 29.90 -8.54 -47.70
CA ASP A 110 30.65 -7.50 -48.42
C ASP A 110 29.80 -6.57 -49.32
N ARG A 111 28.48 -6.50 -49.08
CA ARG A 111 27.57 -5.55 -49.74
C ARG A 111 26.82 -4.71 -48.72
N ILE A 112 26.60 -3.44 -49.06
CA ILE A 112 25.74 -2.56 -48.27
C ILE A 112 24.28 -2.92 -48.59
N LYS A 113 23.57 -3.44 -47.59
CA LYS A 113 22.11 -3.57 -47.61
C LYS A 113 21.50 -2.32 -47.00
N SER A 114 20.39 -1.86 -47.56
CA SER A 114 19.73 -0.62 -47.14
C SER A 114 18.22 -0.76 -47.13
N GLU A 115 17.57 -0.28 -46.08
CA GLU A 115 16.14 0.00 -46.03
C GLU A 115 15.92 1.51 -45.94
N VAL A 116 15.82 2.16 -47.10
CA VAL A 116 15.63 3.62 -47.19
C VAL A 116 14.18 3.97 -46.82
N ARG A 117 14.01 4.76 -45.77
CA ARG A 117 12.72 5.26 -45.27
C ARG A 117 12.46 6.70 -45.68
N ILE A 118 13.52 7.48 -45.91
CA ILE A 118 13.44 8.90 -46.25
C ILE A 118 14.44 9.21 -47.36
N VAL A 119 14.02 9.94 -48.39
CA VAL A 119 14.90 10.50 -49.42
C VAL A 119 14.98 12.01 -49.25
N ILE A 120 16.16 12.58 -49.46
CA ILE A 120 16.45 14.00 -49.32
C ILE A 120 16.99 14.53 -50.65
N GLU A 121 16.38 15.58 -51.17
CA GLU A 121 16.86 16.35 -52.32
C GLU A 121 17.27 17.75 -51.86
N VAL A 122 18.49 18.16 -52.19
CA VAL A 122 19.11 19.42 -51.77
C VAL A 122 19.45 20.28 -53.00
N LYS A 123 18.91 21.50 -53.02
CA LYS A 123 19.21 22.53 -54.03
C LYS A 123 20.02 23.68 -53.41
N ASN A 124 20.56 24.53 -54.28
CA ASN A 124 21.21 25.77 -53.86
C ASN A 124 20.21 26.76 -53.23
N SER A 125 20.72 27.71 -52.45
CA SER A 125 19.95 28.70 -51.67
C SER A 125 19.00 29.59 -52.47
N SER A 126 19.23 29.73 -53.77
CA SER A 126 18.41 30.54 -54.67
C SER A 126 17.35 29.73 -55.44
N ALA A 127 17.31 28.40 -55.31
CA ALA A 127 16.34 27.57 -56.01
C ALA A 127 14.91 27.75 -55.47
N LEU A 128 13.97 27.89 -56.40
CA LEU A 128 12.54 27.76 -56.17
C LEU A 128 12.17 26.27 -56.26
N LEU A 129 11.66 25.71 -55.16
CA LEU A 129 11.45 24.26 -55.01
C LEU A 129 10.33 23.69 -55.89
N ASP A 130 9.34 24.50 -56.27
CA ASP A 130 8.16 24.10 -57.06
C ASP A 130 8.28 24.43 -58.56
N ASP A 131 9.29 25.21 -58.95
CA ASP A 131 9.45 25.66 -60.33
C ASP A 131 10.15 24.61 -61.18
N LYS A 132 9.70 24.50 -62.44
CA LYS A 132 10.35 23.62 -63.43
C LYS A 132 11.76 24.11 -63.70
N GLN A 133 12.73 23.20 -63.60
CA GLN A 133 14.13 23.51 -63.88
C GLN A 133 14.36 23.74 -65.39
N LEU A 134 15.28 24.65 -65.73
CA LEU A 134 15.71 24.96 -67.11
C LEU A 134 16.62 23.86 -67.72
N ARG A 135 16.24 22.58 -67.58
CA ARG A 135 16.96 21.40 -68.12
C ARG A 135 16.02 20.59 -69.02
N LYS A 136 16.58 19.73 -69.90
CA LYS A 136 15.84 18.91 -70.90
C LYS A 136 14.64 18.11 -70.34
N THR A 137 14.62 17.77 -69.05
CA THR A 137 13.57 16.99 -68.39
C THR A 137 12.43 17.82 -67.80
N GLY A 138 12.61 19.12 -67.55
CA GLY A 138 11.54 20.06 -67.16
C GLY A 138 10.75 19.72 -65.88
N ILE A 139 11.37 19.02 -64.91
CA ILE A 139 10.76 18.64 -63.62
C ILE A 139 11.21 19.59 -62.48
N SER A 140 10.36 19.81 -61.47
CA SER A 140 10.73 20.61 -60.29
C SER A 140 11.62 19.82 -59.31
N PRO A 141 12.36 20.48 -58.40
CA PRO A 141 13.05 19.82 -57.29
C PRO A 141 12.16 18.87 -56.48
N VAL A 142 10.90 19.25 -56.21
CA VAL A 142 9.95 18.38 -55.51
C VAL A 142 9.60 17.15 -56.35
N ASP A 143 9.28 17.32 -57.64
CA ASP A 143 8.98 16.18 -58.54
C ASP A 143 10.17 15.21 -58.61
N GLN A 144 11.40 15.74 -58.64
CA GLN A 144 12.62 14.95 -58.65
C GLN A 144 12.76 14.09 -57.39
N ALA A 145 12.48 14.67 -56.21
CA ALA A 145 12.55 13.95 -54.94
C ALA A 145 11.51 12.83 -54.83
N PHE A 146 10.27 13.07 -55.31
CA PHE A 146 9.22 12.05 -55.36
C PHE A 146 9.53 10.93 -56.37
N LEU A 147 10.18 11.23 -57.50
CA LEU A 147 10.65 10.17 -58.40
C LEU A 147 11.66 9.25 -57.71
N TYR A 148 12.50 9.75 -56.79
CA TYR A 148 13.39 8.89 -56.03
C TYR A 148 12.67 7.98 -55.04
N SER A 149 11.64 8.47 -54.34
CA SER A 149 10.91 7.65 -53.37
C SER A 149 10.27 6.41 -54.01
N THR A 150 9.76 6.54 -55.24
CA THR A 150 9.18 5.41 -56.00
C THR A 150 10.19 4.32 -56.34
N LYS A 151 11.49 4.65 -56.39
CA LYS A 151 12.59 3.72 -56.72
C LYS A 151 13.16 2.97 -55.51
N MET A 152 12.64 3.22 -54.30
CA MET A 152 13.12 2.65 -53.04
C MET A 152 12.27 1.47 -52.53
N GLU A 153 11.90 0.54 -53.44
CA GLU A 153 11.24 -0.74 -53.14
C GLU A 153 10.00 -0.63 -52.21
N GLY A 154 9.26 0.49 -52.26
CA GLY A 154 8.04 0.72 -51.48
C GLY A 154 8.23 0.96 -49.98
N LYS A 155 9.49 0.99 -49.48
CA LYS A 155 9.80 1.22 -48.05
C LYS A 155 9.94 2.71 -47.70
N CYS A 156 10.13 3.57 -48.69
CA CYS A 156 10.23 5.02 -48.48
C CYS A 156 8.88 5.61 -48.04
N LYS A 157 8.86 6.22 -46.86
CA LYS A 157 7.67 6.79 -46.22
C LYS A 157 7.65 8.32 -46.29
N TRP A 158 8.82 8.95 -46.34
CA TRP A 158 8.96 10.40 -46.31
C TRP A 158 9.84 10.91 -47.46
N VAL A 159 9.55 12.10 -47.95
CA VAL A 159 10.35 12.84 -48.93
C VAL A 159 10.71 14.17 -48.31
N VAL A 160 11.99 14.53 -48.35
CA VAL A 160 12.47 15.82 -47.86
C VAL A 160 13.06 16.61 -49.02
N VAL A 161 12.67 17.87 -49.14
CA VAL A 161 13.19 18.78 -50.16
C VAL A 161 13.66 20.06 -49.47
N THR A 162 14.87 20.50 -49.80
CA THR A 162 15.43 21.72 -49.20
C THR A 162 16.26 22.51 -50.20
N ASN A 163 16.23 23.83 -50.07
CA ASN A 163 17.15 24.76 -50.72
C ASN A 163 18.14 25.35 -49.70
N LEU A 164 18.48 24.62 -48.63
CA LEU A 164 19.27 25.08 -47.49
C LEU A 164 18.56 26.10 -46.59
N ARG A 165 17.79 27.06 -47.14
CA ARG A 165 17.00 28.05 -46.36
C ARG A 165 15.71 27.47 -45.79
N GLU A 166 15.02 26.69 -46.62
CA GLU A 166 13.74 26.06 -46.34
C GLU A 166 13.91 24.54 -46.35
N ILE A 167 13.35 23.86 -45.37
CA ILE A 167 13.26 22.40 -45.29
C ILE A 167 11.78 22.02 -45.33
N ARG A 168 11.40 21.17 -46.29
CA ARG A 168 10.04 20.66 -46.44
C ARG A 168 10.00 19.15 -46.27
N PHE A 169 9.17 18.68 -45.34
CA PHE A 169 8.89 17.26 -45.12
C PHE A 169 7.54 16.87 -45.73
N TYR A 170 7.55 15.90 -46.62
CA TYR A 170 6.37 15.37 -47.31
C TYR A 170 6.16 13.90 -46.96
N ARG A 171 4.90 13.44 -47.08
CA ARG A 171 4.62 12.01 -47.20
C ARG A 171 4.96 11.54 -48.59
N ALA A 172 5.61 10.38 -48.72
CA ALA A 172 6.07 9.88 -50.02
C ALA A 172 4.93 9.62 -51.03
N ASN A 173 3.68 9.49 -50.55
CA ASN A 173 2.49 9.31 -51.36
C ASN A 173 1.58 10.56 -51.44
N ASP A 174 1.97 11.70 -50.85
CA ASP A 174 1.21 12.94 -50.89
C ASP A 174 2.13 14.15 -51.07
N GLN A 175 2.19 14.65 -52.32
CA GLN A 175 2.93 15.85 -52.68
C GLN A 175 2.13 17.14 -52.39
N SER A 176 0.84 17.04 -52.05
CA SER A 176 -0.03 18.21 -51.85
C SER A 176 0.07 18.85 -50.47
N ARG A 177 0.67 18.16 -49.49
CA ARG A 177 0.83 18.61 -48.11
C ARG A 177 2.26 18.38 -47.63
N TYR A 178 2.79 19.33 -46.87
CA TYR A 178 4.13 19.23 -46.29
C TYR A 178 4.25 20.01 -44.99
N GLN A 179 5.17 19.63 -44.10
CA GLN A 179 5.57 20.49 -42.98
C GLN A 179 6.80 21.31 -43.38
N ARG A 180 6.75 22.62 -43.14
CA ARG A 180 7.76 23.59 -43.59
C ARG A 180 8.53 24.18 -42.41
N TYR A 181 9.85 24.26 -42.54
CA TYR A 181 10.74 24.95 -41.59
C TYR A 181 11.69 25.88 -42.33
N LEU A 182 11.73 27.15 -41.95
CA LEU A 182 12.81 28.07 -42.33
C LEU A 182 13.93 28.00 -41.29
N LEU A 183 15.20 28.01 -41.73
CA LEU A 183 16.33 27.96 -40.80
C LEU A 183 16.29 29.06 -39.73
N THR A 184 15.95 30.27 -40.13
CA THR A 184 15.83 31.42 -39.21
C THR A 184 14.69 31.26 -38.21
N GLU A 185 13.58 30.61 -38.60
CA GLU A 185 12.48 30.31 -37.69
C GLU A 185 12.87 29.29 -36.61
N LEU A 186 13.85 28.41 -36.87
CA LEU A 186 14.32 27.40 -35.91
C LEU A 186 15.10 28.01 -34.73
N LEU A 187 15.45 29.30 -34.78
CA LEU A 187 15.97 30.03 -33.61
C LEU A 187 14.89 30.20 -32.53
N HIS A 188 13.62 30.18 -32.90
CA HIS A 188 12.51 30.21 -31.96
C HIS A 188 12.27 28.83 -31.36
N GLU A 189 12.18 28.78 -30.02
CA GLU A 189 12.07 27.54 -29.27
C GLU A 189 10.90 26.66 -29.73
N GLU A 190 9.74 27.26 -30.00
CA GLU A 190 8.53 26.55 -30.41
C GLU A 190 8.68 25.84 -31.76
N LYS A 191 9.40 26.44 -32.71
CA LYS A 191 9.64 25.83 -34.03
C LYS A 191 10.71 24.74 -33.97
N LEU A 192 11.71 24.91 -33.12
CA LEU A 192 12.68 23.86 -32.84
C LEU A 192 12.03 22.65 -32.14
N LYS A 193 11.16 22.90 -31.14
CA LYS A 193 10.32 21.86 -30.51
C LYS A 193 9.52 21.11 -31.55
N GLU A 194 8.81 21.83 -32.41
CA GLU A 194 8.00 21.25 -33.47
C GLU A 194 8.81 20.33 -34.39
N LEU A 195 9.96 20.80 -34.90
CA LEU A 195 10.85 20.02 -35.77
C LEU A 195 11.36 18.75 -35.07
N LEU A 196 11.87 18.86 -33.85
CA LEU A 196 12.43 17.73 -33.12
C LEU A 196 11.34 16.73 -32.68
N TYR A 197 10.18 17.23 -32.24
CA TYR A 197 9.06 16.38 -31.86
C TYR A 197 8.55 15.53 -33.03
N LEU A 198 8.47 16.13 -34.22
CA LEU A 198 7.94 15.44 -35.39
C LEU A 198 9.00 14.64 -36.15
N PHE A 199 10.23 15.12 -36.24
CA PHE A 199 11.20 14.62 -37.23
C PHE A 199 12.54 14.16 -36.64
N HIS A 200 12.71 14.12 -35.32
CA HIS A 200 13.88 13.47 -34.71
C HIS A 200 13.85 11.94 -34.98
N ARG A 201 15.02 11.30 -35.06
CA ARG A 201 15.14 9.87 -35.38
C ARG A 201 14.25 8.98 -34.53
N ASP A 202 14.11 9.28 -33.24
CA ASP A 202 13.36 8.46 -32.28
C ASP A 202 11.84 8.48 -32.56
N ARG A 203 11.38 9.41 -33.42
CA ARG A 203 9.99 9.58 -33.85
C ARG A 203 9.75 9.11 -35.29
N LEU A 204 10.79 9.19 -36.13
CA LEU A 204 10.73 8.82 -37.56
C LEU A 204 11.22 7.41 -37.89
N ASP A 205 12.10 6.82 -37.09
CA ASP A 205 12.70 5.51 -37.36
C ASP A 205 12.14 4.43 -36.41
N ASN A 206 11.25 3.58 -36.93
CA ASN A 206 10.77 2.38 -36.27
C ASN A 206 10.55 1.26 -37.31
N GLN A 207 10.64 -0.01 -36.91
CA GLN A 207 10.64 -1.14 -37.85
C GLN A 207 9.31 -1.36 -38.59
N LEU A 208 8.18 -0.89 -38.06
CA LEU A 208 6.84 -1.04 -38.64
C LEU A 208 6.21 0.30 -39.07
N GLU A 209 5.87 1.17 -38.09
CA GLU A 209 5.24 2.47 -38.31
C GLU A 209 5.79 3.50 -37.31
N SER A 210 6.16 4.69 -37.79
CA SER A 210 6.78 5.73 -36.98
C SER A 210 5.76 6.48 -36.11
N THR A 211 6.21 7.06 -35.00
CA THR A 211 5.40 7.87 -34.10
C THR A 211 4.74 9.05 -34.84
N THR A 212 5.48 9.67 -35.76
CA THR A 212 4.99 10.75 -36.63
C THR A 212 3.92 10.27 -37.62
N GLU A 213 4.04 9.04 -38.14
CA GLU A 213 3.02 8.44 -39.01
C GLU A 213 1.71 8.19 -38.25
N LYS A 214 1.80 7.63 -37.05
CA LYS A 214 0.64 7.43 -36.15
C LYS A 214 -0.05 8.75 -35.82
N LEU A 215 0.73 9.77 -35.48
CA LEU A 215 0.22 11.11 -35.20
C LEU A 215 -0.53 11.69 -36.42
N LEU A 216 -0.05 11.43 -37.64
CA LEU A 216 -0.71 11.87 -38.87
C LEU A 216 -2.05 11.16 -39.08
N VAL A 217 -2.12 9.85 -38.80
CA VAL A 217 -3.39 9.09 -38.83
C VAL A 217 -4.38 9.64 -37.80
N ILE A 218 -3.92 9.97 -36.60
CA ILE A 218 -4.74 10.61 -35.57
C ILE A 218 -5.24 11.97 -36.06
N HIS A 219 -4.37 12.82 -36.61
CA HIS A 219 -4.75 14.12 -37.17
C HIS A 219 -5.82 13.99 -38.27
N GLN A 220 -5.69 12.99 -39.14
CA GLN A 220 -6.67 12.71 -40.20
C GLN A 220 -8.02 12.23 -39.63
N LYS A 221 -8.02 11.46 -38.54
CA LYS A 221 -9.24 11.04 -37.83
C LYS A 221 -9.85 12.16 -36.99
N SER A 222 -9.04 13.10 -36.50
CA SER A 222 -9.43 14.20 -35.62
C SER A 222 -9.82 15.48 -36.36
N LEU A 223 -9.88 15.47 -37.70
CA LEU A 223 -10.54 16.54 -38.46
C LEU A 223 -11.98 16.67 -37.94
N PRO A 224 -12.37 17.82 -37.36
CA PRO A 224 -13.55 17.88 -36.51
C PRO A 224 -14.83 17.51 -37.30
N ARG A 225 -15.60 16.55 -36.78
CA ARG A 225 -17.04 16.79 -36.70
C ARG A 225 -17.21 17.82 -35.59
N GLU A 226 -17.29 19.09 -35.97
CA GLU A 226 -17.80 20.13 -35.10
C GLU A 226 -19.20 19.70 -34.61
N ILE A 227 -19.28 19.10 -33.43
CA ILE A 227 -20.51 19.11 -32.65
C ILE A 227 -20.41 20.39 -31.81
N THR A 228 -20.71 21.51 -32.44
CA THR A 228 -20.64 22.85 -31.86
C THR A 228 -21.78 23.17 -30.88
N ASN A 229 -22.58 22.17 -30.47
CA ASN A 229 -23.66 22.28 -29.47
C ASN A 229 -23.88 20.95 -28.73
N ALA A 230 -22.88 20.42 -28.02
CA ALA A 230 -23.08 19.23 -27.19
C ALA A 230 -23.87 19.58 -25.92
N HIS A 231 -24.84 18.74 -25.54
CA HIS A 231 -25.57 18.95 -24.28
C HIS A 231 -24.63 18.69 -23.09
N ILE A 232 -24.87 19.33 -21.93
CA ILE A 232 -23.99 19.22 -20.74
C ILE A 232 -23.77 17.76 -20.28
N ILE A 233 -24.77 16.89 -20.47
CA ILE A 233 -24.66 15.45 -20.18
C ILE A 233 -23.59 14.80 -21.07
N ASP A 234 -23.51 15.16 -22.35
CA ASP A 234 -22.50 14.63 -23.28
C ASP A 234 -21.11 15.11 -22.90
N GLU A 235 -20.97 16.39 -22.55
CA GLU A 235 -19.70 16.96 -22.11
C GLU A 235 -19.18 16.29 -20.83
N LEU A 236 -20.05 16.13 -19.83
CA LEU A 236 -19.71 15.43 -18.58
C LEU A 236 -19.31 13.97 -18.84
N HIS A 237 -20.09 13.27 -19.67
CA HIS A 237 -19.83 11.88 -20.02
C HIS A 237 -18.50 11.75 -20.75
N LEU A 238 -18.24 12.54 -21.80
CA LEU A 238 -16.96 12.51 -22.53
C LEU A 238 -15.77 12.91 -21.64
N SER A 239 -15.96 13.87 -20.74
CA SER A 239 -14.94 14.29 -19.78
C SER A 239 -14.50 13.14 -18.88
N LEU A 240 -15.45 12.36 -18.35
CA LEU A 240 -15.16 11.24 -17.45
C LEU A 240 -14.80 9.94 -18.19
N LYS A 241 -15.36 9.72 -19.40
CA LYS A 241 -15.18 8.48 -20.18
C LYS A 241 -13.73 8.23 -20.60
N ARG A 242 -12.93 9.28 -20.77
CA ARG A 242 -11.48 9.13 -21.04
C ARG A 242 -10.72 8.35 -19.95
N PHE A 243 -11.33 8.19 -18.77
CA PHE A 243 -10.78 7.44 -17.64
C PHE A 243 -11.56 6.16 -17.33
N GLU A 244 -12.32 5.61 -18.28
CA GLU A 244 -13.24 4.48 -18.04
C GLU A 244 -12.55 3.21 -17.53
N GLU A 245 -11.31 2.94 -17.95
CA GLU A 245 -10.53 1.76 -17.51
C GLU A 245 -9.96 1.89 -16.10
N MET A 246 -10.00 3.08 -15.51
CA MET A 246 -9.68 3.30 -14.10
C MET A 246 -10.99 3.37 -13.32
N ASN A 247 -11.10 2.77 -12.15
CA ASN A 247 -12.31 2.92 -11.34
C ASN A 247 -12.32 4.26 -10.59
N PHE A 248 -11.18 4.60 -9.98
CA PHE A 248 -10.96 5.83 -9.22
C PHE A 248 -10.12 6.83 -10.03
N VAL A 249 -10.57 8.08 -10.07
CA VAL A 249 -9.78 9.23 -10.53
C VAL A 249 -9.77 10.24 -9.40
N SER A 250 -8.62 10.90 -9.17
CA SER A 250 -8.52 11.90 -8.10
C SER A 250 -9.66 12.93 -8.22
N PRO A 251 -10.45 13.17 -7.16
CA PRO A 251 -11.53 14.16 -7.22
C PRO A 251 -10.99 15.58 -7.46
N ARG A 252 -9.74 15.85 -7.06
CA ARG A 252 -9.04 17.11 -7.39
C ARG A 252 -8.78 17.24 -8.89
N LEU A 253 -8.48 16.15 -9.59
CA LEU A 253 -8.35 16.16 -11.05
C LEU A 253 -9.71 16.44 -11.68
N ILE A 254 -10.75 15.70 -11.29
CA ILE A 254 -12.13 15.89 -11.81
C ILE A 254 -12.61 17.32 -11.62
N ALA A 255 -12.41 17.90 -10.44
CA ALA A 255 -12.78 19.28 -10.14
C ALA A 255 -12.14 20.31 -11.07
N ASN A 256 -11.04 19.96 -11.74
CA ASN A 256 -10.30 20.83 -12.65
C ASN A 256 -10.53 20.50 -14.14
N LEU A 257 -11.33 19.48 -14.45
CA LEU A 257 -11.71 19.15 -15.83
C LEU A 257 -12.84 20.06 -16.32
N ARG A 258 -12.84 20.40 -17.61
CA ARG A 258 -14.05 20.89 -18.29
C ARG A 258 -15.05 19.72 -18.39
N PRO A 259 -16.37 19.91 -18.17
CA PRO A 259 -17.05 21.18 -17.91
C PRO A 259 -17.20 21.54 -16.41
N PHE A 260 -16.65 20.77 -15.47
CA PHE A 260 -16.72 21.06 -14.03
C PHE A 260 -16.04 22.38 -13.65
N ASN A 261 -14.85 22.62 -14.19
CA ASN A 261 -14.14 23.88 -14.05
C ASN A 261 -14.38 24.76 -15.26
N VAL A 262 -15.02 25.91 -15.06
CA VAL A 262 -15.24 26.92 -16.12
C VAL A 262 -14.16 27.99 -16.16
N LEU A 263 -13.23 27.99 -15.21
CA LEU A 263 -12.13 28.93 -15.12
C LEU A 263 -10.89 28.39 -15.85
N ASP A 264 -10.04 29.27 -16.36
CA ASP A 264 -8.79 28.90 -17.05
C ASP A 264 -7.62 28.63 -16.08
N ASN A 265 -7.93 28.41 -14.80
CA ASN A 265 -6.95 28.23 -13.73
C ASN A 265 -7.33 27.05 -12.84
N TYR A 266 -6.36 26.56 -12.06
CA TYR A 266 -6.61 25.55 -11.03
C TYR A 266 -7.59 26.05 -9.96
N VAL A 267 -8.48 25.16 -9.52
CA VAL A 267 -9.49 25.39 -8.47
C VAL A 267 -9.42 24.36 -7.34
N TRP A 268 -9.72 24.79 -6.13
CA TRP A 268 -9.90 23.98 -4.93
C TRP A 268 -11.38 23.68 -4.68
N HIS A 269 -12.09 23.23 -5.72
CA HIS A 269 -13.54 23.03 -5.68
C HIS A 269 -13.99 21.67 -5.10
N TYR A 270 -13.07 20.88 -4.56
CA TYR A 270 -13.39 19.65 -3.85
C TYR A 270 -13.14 19.82 -2.36
N SER A 271 -14.14 19.52 -1.52
CA SER A 271 -13.98 19.52 -0.06
C SER A 271 -13.64 18.12 0.47
N PRO A 272 -12.97 18.03 1.63
CA PRO A 272 -12.62 16.76 2.25
C PRO A 272 -13.82 15.80 2.37
N SER A 273 -14.99 16.29 2.80
CA SER A 273 -16.27 15.55 2.94
C SER A 273 -16.91 14.96 1.65
N GLY A 274 -16.17 14.88 0.54
CA GLY A 274 -16.63 14.28 -0.71
C GLY A 274 -17.57 15.17 -1.52
N LYS A 275 -17.54 16.48 -1.33
CA LYS A 275 -18.39 17.42 -2.07
C LYS A 275 -17.60 18.13 -3.17
N LEU A 276 -18.08 18.00 -4.40
CA LEU A 276 -17.62 18.75 -5.55
C LEU A 276 -18.47 20.02 -5.73
N PHE A 277 -17.81 21.16 -5.91
CA PHE A 277 -18.42 22.43 -6.27
C PHE A 277 -18.13 22.77 -7.74
N THR A 278 -19.06 23.46 -8.39
CA THR A 278 -18.84 23.98 -9.74
C THR A 278 -19.54 25.33 -9.93
N LEU A 279 -18.94 26.17 -10.76
CA LEU A 279 -19.50 27.44 -11.21
C LEU A 279 -20.28 27.30 -12.53
N ASN A 280 -20.42 26.09 -13.06
CA ASN A 280 -21.09 25.85 -14.33
C ASN A 280 -22.62 25.87 -14.18
N PHE A 281 -23.26 26.86 -14.81
CA PHE A 281 -24.71 27.02 -14.79
C PHE A 281 -25.46 25.84 -15.43
N GLN A 282 -24.93 25.22 -16.48
CA GLN A 282 -25.59 24.07 -17.12
C GLN A 282 -25.59 22.85 -16.18
N ILE A 283 -24.57 22.70 -15.34
CA ILE A 283 -24.57 21.67 -14.29
C ILE A 283 -25.59 22.00 -13.22
N PHE A 284 -25.77 23.28 -12.86
CA PHE A 284 -26.86 23.71 -11.95
C PHE A 284 -28.25 23.31 -12.50
N GLU A 285 -28.52 23.63 -13.77
CA GLU A 285 -29.78 23.25 -14.43
C GLU A 285 -29.98 21.74 -14.49
N LEU A 286 -28.91 20.96 -14.69
CA LEU A 286 -28.99 19.51 -14.63
C LEU A 286 -29.34 19.03 -13.21
N ILE A 287 -28.52 19.35 -12.21
CA ILE A 287 -28.61 18.71 -10.89
C ILE A 287 -29.83 19.15 -10.08
N ARG A 288 -30.43 20.33 -10.37
CA ARG A 288 -31.67 20.77 -9.72
C ARG A 288 -32.89 19.94 -10.12
N ASN A 289 -32.80 19.23 -11.26
CA ASN A 289 -33.86 18.37 -11.81
C ASN A 289 -33.61 16.87 -11.55
N LEU A 290 -32.64 16.54 -10.69
CA LEU A 290 -32.25 15.17 -10.36
C LEU A 290 -32.41 14.91 -8.86
N LYS A 291 -32.78 13.68 -8.51
CA LYS A 291 -32.81 13.22 -7.11
C LYS A 291 -32.55 11.72 -7.00
N TYR A 292 -31.89 11.30 -5.93
CA TYR A 292 -31.76 9.88 -5.60
C TYR A 292 -32.87 9.45 -4.64
N VAL A 293 -33.60 8.39 -5.00
CA VAL A 293 -34.61 7.75 -4.14
C VAL A 293 -34.27 6.27 -4.07
N GLN A 294 -34.03 5.75 -2.85
CA GLN A 294 -33.64 4.35 -2.62
C GLN A 294 -32.44 3.86 -3.46
N GLY A 295 -31.55 4.78 -3.85
CA GLY A 295 -30.34 4.49 -4.64
C GLY A 295 -30.53 4.50 -6.16
N GLU A 296 -31.74 4.81 -6.64
CA GLU A 296 -32.04 5.03 -8.05
C GLU A 296 -32.12 6.51 -8.38
N LEU A 297 -31.59 6.90 -9.55
CA LEU A 297 -31.62 8.27 -10.03
C LEU A 297 -32.96 8.56 -10.72
N GLN A 298 -33.72 9.50 -10.13
CA GLN A 298 -34.95 10.01 -10.69
C GLN A 298 -34.71 11.36 -11.38
N ILE A 299 -35.36 11.55 -12.52
CA ILE A 299 -35.32 12.77 -13.33
C ILE A 299 -36.70 13.42 -13.24
N GLU A 300 -36.76 14.73 -13.02
CA GLU A 300 -38.04 15.44 -13.03
C GLU A 300 -38.73 15.31 -14.41
N PRO A 301 -40.03 14.96 -14.49
CA PRO A 301 -40.69 14.59 -15.75
C PRO A 301 -40.64 15.66 -16.85
N GLU A 302 -40.70 16.93 -16.48
CA GLU A 302 -40.63 18.05 -17.42
C GLU A 302 -39.23 18.19 -18.03
N TYR A 303 -38.19 17.98 -17.22
CA TYR A 303 -36.81 17.99 -17.68
C TYR A 303 -36.51 16.78 -18.57
N GLU A 304 -37.04 15.60 -18.24
CA GLU A 304 -36.91 14.41 -19.09
C GLU A 304 -37.52 14.62 -20.49
N LYS A 305 -38.68 15.29 -20.58
CA LYS A 305 -39.26 15.69 -21.87
C LYS A 305 -38.35 16.65 -22.64
N ALA A 306 -37.73 17.60 -21.94
CA ALA A 306 -36.78 18.54 -22.55
C ALA A 306 -35.57 17.80 -23.15
N LEU A 307 -34.96 16.87 -22.42
CA LEU A 307 -33.85 16.04 -22.90
C LEU A 307 -34.20 15.24 -24.16
N ILE A 308 -35.42 14.71 -24.23
CA ILE A 308 -35.92 14.00 -25.42
C ILE A 308 -36.09 14.96 -26.60
N SER A 309 -36.64 16.16 -26.35
CA SER A 309 -36.82 17.19 -27.39
C SER A 309 -35.50 17.74 -27.93
N GLU A 310 -34.48 17.84 -27.08
CA GLU A 310 -33.12 18.23 -27.42
C GLU A 310 -32.30 17.09 -28.04
N GLN A 311 -32.91 15.90 -28.20
CA GLN A 311 -32.31 14.72 -28.81
C GLN A 311 -31.02 14.24 -28.12
N VAL A 312 -30.95 14.34 -26.79
CA VAL A 312 -29.81 13.84 -26.01
C VAL A 312 -29.81 12.31 -26.03
N ILE A 313 -28.91 11.71 -26.81
CA ILE A 313 -28.86 10.26 -27.01
C ILE A 313 -28.45 9.55 -25.70
N GLU A 314 -29.17 8.49 -25.31
CA GLU A 314 -28.83 7.62 -24.17
C GLU A 314 -28.58 8.35 -22.83
N TYR A 315 -29.28 9.47 -22.58
CA TYR A 315 -29.05 10.30 -21.39
C TYR A 315 -29.09 9.52 -20.07
N ARG A 316 -29.98 8.52 -19.91
CA ARG A 316 -30.04 7.67 -18.71
C ARG A 316 -28.73 6.91 -18.46
N LYS A 317 -28.26 6.15 -19.46
CA LYS A 317 -26.98 5.41 -19.36
C LYS A 317 -25.80 6.33 -19.06
N LYS A 318 -25.78 7.51 -19.70
CA LYS A 318 -24.72 8.50 -19.49
C LYS A 318 -24.75 9.07 -18.07
N LEU A 319 -25.94 9.41 -17.55
CA LEU A 319 -26.10 9.91 -16.18
C LEU A 319 -25.70 8.85 -15.16
N ASP A 320 -26.11 7.60 -15.35
CA ASP A 320 -25.70 6.48 -14.50
C ASP A 320 -24.17 6.35 -14.47
N PHE A 321 -23.52 6.31 -15.65
CA PHE A 321 -22.06 6.30 -15.75
C PHE A 321 -21.40 7.48 -15.03
N ILE A 322 -21.88 8.71 -15.28
CA ILE A 322 -21.33 9.94 -14.69
C ILE A 322 -21.36 9.85 -13.16
N PHE A 323 -22.53 9.57 -12.58
CA PHE A 323 -22.67 9.60 -11.13
C PHE A 323 -22.06 8.40 -10.43
N GLU A 324 -22.03 7.22 -11.06
CA GLU A 324 -21.23 6.09 -10.56
C GLU A 324 -19.73 6.41 -10.56
N LYS A 325 -19.22 7.00 -11.65
CA LYS A 325 -17.81 7.38 -11.77
C LYS A 325 -17.42 8.46 -10.76
N LEU A 326 -18.28 9.45 -10.53
CA LEU A 326 -18.11 10.46 -9.49
C LEU A 326 -18.08 9.79 -8.10
N TYR A 327 -19.03 8.89 -7.83
CA TYR A 327 -19.10 8.21 -6.54
C TYR A 327 -17.86 7.32 -6.27
N ARG A 328 -17.42 6.52 -7.25
CA ARG A 328 -16.16 5.75 -7.17
C ARG A 328 -14.95 6.65 -6.96
N SER A 329 -14.98 7.86 -7.50
CA SER A 329 -13.97 8.91 -7.29
C SER A 329 -14.17 9.74 -6.02
N GLN A 330 -15.00 9.26 -5.08
CA GLN A 330 -15.27 9.86 -3.76
C GLN A 330 -15.97 11.21 -3.80
N ILE A 331 -16.76 11.44 -4.84
CA ILE A 331 -17.63 12.59 -4.96
C ILE A 331 -19.05 12.13 -4.61
N TYR A 332 -19.41 12.28 -3.34
CA TYR A 332 -20.69 11.90 -2.75
C TYR A 332 -21.76 13.00 -2.85
N ALA A 333 -21.35 14.21 -3.19
CA ALA A 333 -22.28 15.28 -3.52
C ALA A 333 -21.68 16.22 -4.57
N ILE A 334 -22.53 16.74 -5.44
CA ILE A 334 -22.16 17.83 -6.35
C ILE A 334 -23.05 19.04 -6.05
N SER A 335 -22.44 20.22 -6.05
CA SER A 335 -23.13 21.49 -5.87
C SER A 335 -22.74 22.47 -6.96
N ALA A 336 -23.72 23.20 -7.47
CA ALA A 336 -23.53 24.12 -8.58
C ALA A 336 -24.18 25.47 -8.28
N LEU A 337 -23.49 26.54 -8.67
CA LEU A 337 -23.95 27.91 -8.51
C LEU A 337 -24.96 28.28 -9.59
N LYS A 338 -26.05 28.97 -9.21
CA LYS A 338 -27.09 29.43 -10.13
C LYS A 338 -26.65 30.58 -11.04
N SER A 339 -25.81 31.49 -10.55
CA SER A 339 -25.37 32.67 -11.33
C SER A 339 -24.02 33.14 -10.80
N LEU A 340 -23.00 33.09 -11.66
CA LEU A 340 -21.67 33.58 -11.31
C LEU A 340 -21.66 35.11 -11.25
N GLU A 341 -22.39 35.77 -12.15
CA GLU A 341 -22.50 37.21 -12.28
C GLU A 341 -23.11 37.84 -11.02
N THR A 342 -24.21 37.27 -10.51
CA THR A 342 -24.87 37.77 -9.30
C THR A 342 -23.96 37.63 -8.08
N THR A 343 -23.27 36.49 -7.93
CA THR A 343 -22.27 36.32 -6.86
C THR A 343 -21.08 37.28 -7.02
N LYS A 344 -20.66 37.58 -8.26
CA LYS A 344 -19.60 38.57 -8.52
C LYS A 344 -19.98 39.96 -8.04
N GLU A 345 -21.22 40.37 -8.27
CA GLU A 345 -21.73 41.65 -7.79
C GLU A 345 -21.80 41.70 -6.26
N GLU A 346 -22.38 40.66 -5.63
CA GLU A 346 -22.49 40.57 -4.16
C GLU A 346 -21.12 40.60 -3.46
N LYS A 347 -20.09 40.00 -4.07
CA LYS A 347 -18.75 39.84 -3.47
C LYS A 347 -17.73 40.87 -3.97
N LYS A 348 -18.14 41.83 -4.81
CA LYS A 348 -17.25 42.83 -5.43
C LYS A 348 -16.38 43.60 -4.42
N HIS A 349 -16.89 43.84 -3.22
CA HIS A 349 -16.20 44.57 -2.15
C HIS A 349 -15.65 43.67 -1.03
N THR A 350 -15.71 42.34 -1.19
CA THR A 350 -15.20 41.41 -0.17
C THR A 350 -13.71 41.16 -0.40
N ILE A 351 -12.86 41.71 0.48
CA ILE A 351 -11.42 41.50 0.44
C ILE A 351 -11.10 40.01 0.69
N GLY A 352 -10.20 39.43 -0.12
CA GLY A 352 -9.75 38.05 0.03
C GLY A 352 -10.69 36.98 -0.55
N PHE A 353 -11.82 37.37 -1.14
CA PHE A 353 -12.72 36.42 -1.79
C PHE A 353 -12.11 35.86 -3.09
N SER A 354 -12.17 34.54 -3.28
CA SER A 354 -11.61 33.87 -4.45
C SER A 354 -12.56 32.81 -4.98
N TYR A 355 -12.91 32.94 -6.26
CA TYR A 355 -13.71 31.95 -7.01
C TYR A 355 -12.96 30.64 -7.27
N ARG A 356 -11.67 30.57 -6.92
CA ARG A 356 -10.91 29.31 -6.94
C ARG A 356 -11.27 28.42 -5.75
N HIS A 357 -12.01 28.93 -4.76
CA HIS A 357 -12.53 28.17 -3.63
C HIS A 357 -14.06 28.02 -3.72
N PRO A 358 -14.67 27.03 -3.05
CA PRO A 358 -16.11 26.82 -3.06
C PRO A 358 -16.87 28.00 -2.47
N VAL A 359 -17.99 28.36 -3.08
CA VAL A 359 -18.94 29.33 -2.52
C VAL A 359 -20.02 28.56 -1.74
N PRO A 360 -20.42 29.00 -0.53
CA PRO A 360 -21.52 28.39 0.19
C PRO A 360 -22.83 28.39 -0.63
N ILE A 361 -23.45 27.21 -0.76
CA ILE A 361 -24.69 26.99 -1.53
C ILE A 361 -25.88 26.83 -0.59
N ASN A 362 -26.98 27.51 -0.92
CA ASN A 362 -28.31 27.43 -0.33
C ASN A 362 -29.38 27.40 -1.44
N ALA A 363 -30.65 27.25 -1.07
CA ALA A 363 -31.76 27.16 -2.03
C ALA A 363 -31.96 28.40 -2.91
N GLY A 364 -31.46 29.58 -2.49
CA GLY A 364 -31.57 30.83 -3.24
C GLY A 364 -30.47 31.02 -4.29
N ASN A 365 -29.28 30.48 -4.06
CA ASN A 365 -28.09 30.76 -4.90
C ASN A 365 -27.54 29.54 -5.65
N GLY A 366 -28.05 28.33 -5.43
CA GLY A 366 -27.58 27.14 -6.15
C GLY A 366 -28.37 25.88 -5.84
N ALA A 367 -27.82 24.74 -6.27
CA ALA A 367 -28.40 23.41 -6.06
C ALA A 367 -27.35 22.44 -5.52
N ILE A 368 -27.80 21.42 -4.78
CA ILE A 368 -26.95 20.34 -4.27
C ILE A 368 -27.64 19.01 -4.57
N LEU A 369 -26.93 18.12 -5.27
CA LEU A 369 -27.34 16.74 -5.47
C LEU A 369 -26.44 15.83 -4.63
N LYS A 370 -27.05 15.07 -3.71
CA LYS A 370 -26.38 13.97 -3.00
C LYS A 370 -26.39 12.73 -3.89
N ILE A 371 -25.24 12.08 -4.03
CA ILE A 371 -24.98 10.96 -4.94
C ILE A 371 -24.86 9.68 -4.10
N LYS A 372 -25.72 8.69 -4.36
CA LYS A 372 -25.68 7.38 -3.67
C LYS A 372 -26.21 6.25 -4.56
N PRO A 373 -25.52 5.90 -5.66
CA PRO A 373 -25.93 4.84 -6.57
C PRO A 373 -25.88 3.47 -5.88
N LYS A 374 -26.97 2.70 -6.00
CA LYS A 374 -27.08 1.36 -5.39
C LYS A 374 -26.05 0.36 -5.93
N SER A 375 -25.73 0.46 -7.22
CA SER A 375 -24.75 -0.38 -7.92
C SER A 375 -23.34 -0.34 -7.31
N VAL A 376 -23.00 0.72 -6.56
CA VAL A 376 -21.67 0.88 -5.96
C VAL A 376 -21.68 0.55 -4.46
N THR A 377 -22.83 0.63 -3.79
CA THR A 377 -22.92 0.36 -2.34
C THR A 377 -22.84 -1.13 -1.98
N ASP A 378 -23.23 -2.03 -2.89
CA ASP A 378 -23.19 -3.49 -2.71
C ASP A 378 -22.07 -4.12 -3.54
N CYS A 379 -20.83 -3.64 -3.37
CA CYS A 379 -19.69 -4.08 -4.16
C CYS A 379 -19.21 -5.50 -3.78
N ASP A 380 -19.14 -6.40 -4.75
CA ASP A 380 -18.59 -7.75 -4.59
C ASP A 380 -17.17 -7.88 -5.20
N CYS A 381 -16.41 -6.82 -5.45
CA CYS A 381 -15.07 -6.98 -6.05
C CYS A 381 -14.10 -7.80 -5.17
N LEU A 382 -13.01 -8.31 -5.76
CA LEU A 382 -12.02 -9.11 -5.04
C LEU A 382 -11.35 -8.35 -3.88
N SER A 383 -11.16 -7.03 -4.03
CA SER A 383 -10.62 -6.18 -2.96
C SER A 383 -11.59 -6.05 -1.76
N CYS A 384 -12.90 -5.94 -2.02
CA CYS A 384 -13.93 -5.93 -0.98
C CYS A 384 -14.06 -7.30 -0.30
N ASN A 385 -13.93 -8.41 -1.04
CA ASN A 385 -13.94 -9.77 -0.48
C ASN A 385 -12.69 -10.06 0.37
N TYR A 386 -11.52 -9.49 0.02
CA TYR A 386 -10.35 -9.59 0.88
C TYR A 386 -10.58 -8.90 2.24
N ARG A 387 -11.28 -7.76 2.25
CA ARG A 387 -11.66 -7.01 3.46
C ARG A 387 -12.85 -7.56 4.24
N SER A 388 -13.56 -8.55 3.70
CA SER A 388 -14.54 -9.31 4.49
C SER A 388 -13.87 -10.37 5.36
N LEU A 389 -12.58 -10.65 5.13
CA LEU A 389 -11.79 -11.70 5.78
C LEU A 389 -12.34 -13.12 5.54
N ASP A 390 -13.29 -13.28 4.61
CA ASP A 390 -13.79 -14.58 4.18
C ASP A 390 -12.89 -15.14 3.08
N PHE A 391 -11.77 -15.74 3.48
CA PHE A 391 -10.79 -16.25 2.52
C PHE A 391 -11.30 -17.42 1.70
N ARG A 392 -12.27 -18.19 2.21
CA ARG A 392 -12.91 -19.28 1.48
C ARG A 392 -13.73 -18.70 0.31
N LYS A 393 -14.55 -17.69 0.59
CA LYS A 393 -15.31 -16.97 -0.44
C LYS A 393 -14.37 -16.29 -1.45
N LEU A 394 -13.32 -15.62 -0.97
CA LEU A 394 -12.36 -14.94 -1.85
C LEU A 394 -11.66 -15.90 -2.80
N ILE A 395 -11.04 -16.97 -2.28
CA ILE A 395 -10.30 -17.94 -3.09
C ILE A 395 -11.23 -18.62 -4.09
N GLY A 396 -12.41 -19.07 -3.64
CA GLY A 396 -13.40 -19.67 -4.54
C GLY A 396 -13.89 -18.70 -5.61
N LYS A 397 -13.98 -17.40 -5.31
CA LYS A 397 -14.31 -16.38 -6.31
C LYS A 397 -13.19 -16.18 -7.33
N VAL A 398 -11.93 -16.15 -6.90
CA VAL A 398 -10.77 -16.07 -7.80
C VAL A 398 -10.78 -17.24 -8.80
N GLU A 399 -10.95 -18.47 -8.33
CA GLU A 399 -11.03 -19.65 -9.20
C GLU A 399 -12.23 -19.63 -10.15
N LYS A 400 -13.37 -19.10 -9.68
CA LYS A 400 -14.57 -18.97 -10.52
C LYS A 400 -14.38 -17.93 -11.63
N ILE A 401 -13.82 -16.76 -11.33
CA ILE A 401 -13.58 -15.70 -12.32
C ILE A 401 -12.61 -16.20 -13.39
N GLU A 402 -11.58 -16.92 -12.99
CA GLU A 402 -10.58 -17.49 -13.90
C GLU A 402 -11.17 -18.48 -14.91
N ALA A 403 -12.30 -19.12 -14.59
CA ALA A 403 -13.02 -20.02 -15.49
C ALA A 403 -14.03 -19.31 -16.40
N GLN A 404 -14.23 -18.00 -16.27
CA GLN A 404 -15.16 -17.21 -17.07
C GLN A 404 -14.48 -16.58 -18.30
N GLU A 405 -15.24 -16.36 -19.38
CA GLU A 405 -14.72 -15.70 -20.59
C GLU A 405 -14.73 -14.16 -20.49
N ASP A 406 -15.65 -13.58 -19.71
CA ASP A 406 -15.81 -12.12 -19.57
C ASP A 406 -15.55 -11.69 -18.12
N TYR A 407 -14.35 -11.14 -17.88
CA TYR A 407 -13.93 -10.64 -16.57
C TYR A 407 -12.96 -9.47 -16.70
N ASN A 408 -12.82 -8.68 -15.64
CA ASN A 408 -11.79 -7.65 -15.57
C ASN A 408 -10.42 -8.30 -15.29
N PRO A 409 -9.46 -8.29 -16.23
CA PRO A 409 -8.23 -9.04 -16.06
C PRO A 409 -7.28 -8.41 -15.03
N LEU A 410 -7.35 -7.09 -14.82
CA LEU A 410 -6.61 -6.44 -13.72
C LEU A 410 -7.14 -6.84 -12.36
N GLU A 411 -8.47 -6.94 -12.21
CA GLU A 411 -9.07 -7.40 -10.96
C GLU A 411 -8.62 -8.83 -10.65
N LEU A 412 -8.66 -9.73 -11.64
CA LEU A 412 -8.21 -11.12 -11.46
C LEU A 412 -6.73 -11.20 -11.08
N ALA A 413 -5.86 -10.45 -11.79
CA ALA A 413 -4.44 -10.37 -11.44
C ALA A 413 -4.24 -9.90 -9.99
N TYR A 414 -4.97 -8.85 -9.60
CA TYR A 414 -4.93 -8.32 -8.24
C TYR A 414 -5.43 -9.31 -7.20
N GLY A 415 -6.47 -10.09 -7.51
CA GLY A 415 -6.95 -11.19 -6.68
C GLY A 415 -5.87 -12.23 -6.39
N HIS A 416 -5.22 -12.74 -7.43
CA HIS A 416 -4.08 -13.66 -7.29
C HIS A 416 -2.89 -13.04 -6.54
N TYR A 417 -2.68 -11.73 -6.69
CA TYR A 417 -1.69 -11.00 -5.91
C TYR A 417 -2.04 -11.00 -4.41
N LEU A 418 -3.28 -10.65 -4.05
CA LEU A 418 -3.75 -10.57 -2.66
C LEU A 418 -3.60 -11.92 -1.93
N ILE A 419 -4.01 -13.01 -2.57
CA ILE A 419 -3.88 -14.36 -1.99
C ILE A 419 -2.52 -15.01 -2.26
N SER A 420 -1.61 -14.37 -3.01
CA SER A 420 -0.27 -14.89 -3.32
C SER A 420 -0.26 -16.24 -4.05
N THR A 421 -1.19 -16.48 -4.98
CA THR A 421 -1.27 -17.75 -5.73
C THR A 421 0.05 -18.07 -6.45
N ASP A 422 0.59 -19.27 -6.22
CA ASP A 422 1.87 -19.74 -6.75
C ASP A 422 2.99 -18.71 -6.50
N ASN A 423 3.08 -18.23 -5.24
CA ASN A 423 3.99 -17.16 -4.83
C ASN A 423 4.00 -15.95 -5.78
N HIS A 424 2.80 -15.49 -6.18
CA HIS A 424 2.53 -14.38 -7.11
C HIS A 424 2.83 -14.63 -8.60
N LYS A 425 3.29 -15.82 -9.00
CA LYS A 425 3.55 -16.14 -10.42
C LYS A 425 2.28 -16.07 -11.28
N ARG A 426 1.12 -16.44 -10.72
CA ARG A 426 -0.15 -16.38 -11.46
C ARG A 426 -0.56 -14.95 -11.78
N SER A 427 -0.46 -14.04 -10.82
CA SER A 427 -0.67 -12.59 -11.03
C SER A 427 0.27 -12.05 -12.10
N TYR A 428 1.58 -12.36 -12.01
CA TYR A 428 2.56 -11.95 -13.03
C TYR A 428 2.17 -12.44 -14.43
N LYS A 429 1.75 -13.70 -14.59
CA LYS A 429 1.34 -14.23 -15.90
C LYS A 429 0.15 -13.48 -16.49
N ILE A 430 -0.91 -13.25 -15.71
CA ILE A 430 -2.08 -12.50 -16.17
C ILE A 430 -1.69 -11.07 -16.56
N LEU A 431 -0.83 -10.41 -15.78
CA LEU A 431 -0.33 -9.08 -16.13
C LEU A 431 0.49 -9.06 -17.43
N LYS A 432 1.27 -10.12 -17.70
CA LYS A 432 1.99 -10.30 -18.97
C LYS A 432 1.05 -10.50 -20.14
N ASP A 433 -0.03 -11.24 -19.94
CA ASP A 433 -1.07 -11.45 -20.97
C ASP A 433 -1.77 -10.12 -21.28
N ILE A 434 -2.17 -9.34 -20.26
CA ILE A 434 -2.71 -7.98 -20.44
C ILE A 434 -1.72 -7.09 -21.18
N GLU A 435 -0.45 -7.08 -20.78
CA GLU A 435 0.59 -6.28 -21.44
C GLU A 435 0.71 -6.63 -22.93
N HIS A 436 0.65 -7.92 -23.27
CA HIS A 436 0.71 -8.40 -24.64
C HIS A 436 -0.50 -7.95 -25.46
N ASP A 437 -1.71 -8.17 -24.93
CA ASP A 437 -2.97 -7.97 -25.63
C ASP A 437 -3.32 -6.48 -25.84
N THR A 438 -2.82 -5.61 -24.96
CA THR A 438 -3.09 -4.17 -25.00
C THR A 438 -2.02 -3.35 -25.73
N LYS A 439 -0.89 -3.96 -26.06
CA LYS A 439 0.25 -3.25 -26.65
C LYS A 439 -0.09 -2.63 -28.00
N GLY A 440 0.04 -1.31 -28.10
CA GLY A 440 -0.23 -0.56 -29.33
C GLY A 440 -1.72 -0.48 -29.71
N VAL A 441 -2.61 -0.79 -28.77
CA VAL A 441 -4.07 -0.68 -28.95
C VAL A 441 -4.55 0.62 -28.30
N ASP A 442 -4.89 1.61 -29.13
CA ASP A 442 -5.23 2.98 -28.69
C ASP A 442 -6.36 3.04 -27.64
N LYS A 443 -7.26 2.05 -27.62
CA LYS A 443 -8.41 2.01 -26.69
C LYS A 443 -8.08 1.48 -25.30
N HIS A 444 -6.95 0.78 -25.12
CA HIS A 444 -6.62 0.06 -23.88
C HIS A 444 -5.35 0.57 -23.20
N ILE A 445 -5.08 1.86 -23.34
CA ILE A 445 -3.83 2.47 -22.89
C ILE A 445 -3.72 2.52 -21.37
N LEU A 446 -4.82 2.84 -20.68
CA LEU A 446 -4.81 2.93 -19.22
C LEU A 446 -4.62 1.53 -18.64
N LEU A 447 -5.29 0.53 -19.23
CA LEU A 447 -5.10 -0.89 -18.92
C LEU A 447 -3.65 -1.35 -19.17
N HIS A 448 -3.06 -0.99 -20.32
CA HIS A 448 -1.67 -1.28 -20.65
C HIS A 448 -0.69 -0.69 -19.62
N PHE A 449 -0.90 0.58 -19.26
CA PHE A 449 -0.10 1.27 -18.26
C PHE A 449 -0.21 0.61 -16.89
N ALA A 450 -1.44 0.32 -16.42
CA ALA A 450 -1.67 -0.31 -15.13
C ALA A 450 -1.01 -1.71 -15.05
N ALA A 451 -1.06 -2.49 -16.13
CA ALA A 451 -0.37 -3.77 -16.20
C ALA A 451 1.16 -3.61 -16.06
N LYS A 452 1.76 -2.66 -16.80
CA LYS A 452 3.20 -2.35 -16.71
C LYS A 452 3.61 -1.82 -15.33
N PHE A 453 2.79 -0.96 -14.73
CA PHE A 453 3.00 -0.45 -13.38
C PHE A 453 3.01 -1.59 -12.35
N ASN A 454 2.02 -2.48 -12.41
CA ASN A 454 1.94 -3.64 -11.52
C ASN A 454 3.11 -4.61 -11.75
N LEU A 455 3.51 -4.86 -13.00
CA LEU A 455 4.67 -5.68 -13.33
C LEU A 455 5.97 -5.12 -12.72
N LEU A 456 6.18 -3.80 -12.80
CA LEU A 456 7.33 -3.15 -12.17
C LEU A 456 7.38 -3.45 -10.67
N TYR A 457 6.25 -3.35 -9.97
CA TYR A 457 6.21 -3.55 -8.51
C TYR A 457 6.22 -5.03 -8.10
N HIS A 458 5.85 -5.94 -9.01
CA HIS A 458 6.04 -7.37 -8.82
C HIS A 458 7.52 -7.78 -8.74
N TYR A 459 8.46 -6.94 -9.20
CA TYR A 459 9.90 -7.21 -9.08
C TYR A 459 10.33 -7.59 -7.66
N ASN A 460 9.77 -6.92 -6.64
CA ASN A 460 10.06 -7.16 -5.22
C ASN A 460 9.35 -8.39 -4.65
N LEU A 461 8.54 -9.10 -5.43
CA LEU A 461 7.79 -10.26 -4.95
C LEU A 461 8.51 -11.60 -5.16
N PHE A 462 9.49 -11.65 -6.04
CA PHE A 462 10.21 -12.86 -6.38
C PHE A 462 11.58 -12.83 -5.71
N TYR A 463 11.90 -13.77 -4.82
CA TYR A 463 13.22 -13.87 -4.18
C TYR A 463 13.94 -15.19 -4.43
N ASP A 464 13.27 -16.19 -5.01
CA ASP A 464 13.87 -17.47 -5.30
C ASP A 464 14.91 -17.38 -6.45
N GLU A 465 15.87 -18.32 -6.43
CA GLU A 465 16.95 -18.45 -7.42
C GLU A 465 16.51 -19.13 -8.73
N GLY A 466 15.29 -19.69 -8.77
CA GLY A 466 14.72 -20.39 -9.91
C GLY A 466 14.01 -19.47 -10.90
N ASP A 467 12.74 -19.74 -11.19
CA ASP A 467 11.91 -18.93 -12.08
C ASP A 467 11.83 -17.47 -11.62
N GLY A 468 11.81 -17.23 -10.31
CA GLY A 468 11.77 -15.88 -9.75
C GLY A 468 12.94 -15.02 -10.23
N LYS A 469 14.15 -15.58 -10.35
CA LYS A 469 15.32 -14.86 -10.87
C LYS A 469 15.17 -14.49 -12.34
N LYS A 470 14.56 -15.36 -13.15
CA LYS A 470 14.28 -15.08 -14.57
C LYS A 470 13.25 -13.96 -14.69
N ILE A 471 12.15 -14.06 -13.94
CA ILE A 471 11.09 -13.05 -13.88
C ILE A 471 11.69 -11.69 -13.47
N ARG A 472 12.48 -11.63 -12.39
CA ARG A 472 13.15 -10.39 -11.95
C ARG A 472 13.97 -9.72 -13.06
N LYS A 473 14.74 -10.50 -13.84
CA LYS A 473 15.54 -9.94 -14.95
C LYS A 473 14.69 -9.32 -16.05
N GLU A 474 13.52 -9.90 -16.34
CA GLU A 474 12.58 -9.32 -17.30
C GLU A 474 11.96 -8.02 -16.79
N LEU A 475 11.55 -8.01 -15.51
CA LEU A 475 10.90 -6.87 -14.88
C LEU A 475 11.86 -5.68 -14.67
N TYR A 476 13.15 -5.93 -14.48
CA TYR A 476 14.18 -4.90 -14.26
C TYR A 476 14.24 -3.85 -15.39
N ASN A 477 13.89 -4.23 -16.62
CA ASN A 477 13.98 -3.34 -17.78
C ASN A 477 12.71 -2.50 -18.01
N ILE A 478 11.70 -2.59 -17.13
CA ILE A 478 10.48 -1.79 -17.26
C ILE A 478 10.79 -0.34 -16.88
N ASP A 479 10.60 0.57 -17.84
CA ASP A 479 10.77 2.01 -17.67
C ASP A 479 9.43 2.70 -18.00
N LEU A 480 8.76 3.21 -16.97
CA LEU A 480 7.47 3.87 -17.11
C LEU A 480 7.58 5.26 -17.75
N ASP A 481 8.71 5.96 -17.62
CA ASP A 481 8.93 7.24 -18.28
C ASP A 481 9.06 7.05 -19.80
N ARG A 482 9.82 6.01 -20.20
CA ARG A 482 9.90 5.62 -21.61
C ARG A 482 8.54 5.18 -22.17
N LEU A 483 7.78 4.38 -21.41
CA LEU A 483 6.44 3.95 -21.79
C LEU A 483 5.52 5.14 -22.04
N ILE A 484 5.44 6.08 -21.08
CA ILE A 484 4.61 7.28 -21.20
C ILE A 484 5.03 8.09 -22.43
N ASN A 485 6.32 8.40 -22.60
CA ASN A 485 6.77 9.33 -23.63
C ASN A 485 6.80 8.78 -25.06
N ASN A 486 7.04 7.48 -25.22
CA ASN A 486 7.29 6.89 -26.53
C ASN A 486 6.14 6.00 -27.02
N GLU A 487 5.40 5.37 -26.11
CA GLU A 487 4.35 4.40 -26.44
C GLU A 487 2.95 4.94 -26.21
N ILE A 488 2.75 5.79 -25.19
CA ILE A 488 1.42 6.25 -24.76
C ILE A 488 1.09 7.69 -25.21
N ASP A 489 2.04 8.62 -25.08
CA ASP A 489 1.83 10.08 -25.21
C ASP A 489 1.06 10.50 -26.47
N ILE A 490 1.29 9.79 -27.57
CA ILE A 490 0.67 10.11 -28.86
C ILE A 490 -0.84 9.83 -28.92
N TYR A 491 -1.32 8.94 -28.07
CA TYR A 491 -2.69 8.42 -28.12
C TYR A 491 -3.60 8.98 -27.03
N VAL A 492 -3.05 9.74 -26.08
CA VAL A 492 -3.79 10.27 -24.93
C VAL A 492 -3.80 11.78 -24.92
N ASP A 493 -4.87 12.37 -24.38
CA ASP A 493 -4.91 13.80 -24.15
C ASP A 493 -4.08 14.22 -22.92
N LYS A 494 -3.91 15.53 -22.74
CA LYS A 494 -3.12 16.12 -21.65
C LYS A 494 -3.57 15.70 -20.25
N GLU A 495 -4.87 15.48 -20.03
CA GLU A 495 -5.43 15.14 -18.73
C GLU A 495 -5.19 13.67 -18.38
N VAL A 496 -5.31 12.79 -19.37
CA VAL A 496 -4.94 11.38 -19.24
C VAL A 496 -3.43 11.25 -19.01
N ARG A 497 -2.60 11.96 -19.80
CA ARG A 497 -1.14 12.00 -19.58
C ARG A 497 -0.80 12.43 -18.15
N LYS A 498 -1.43 13.50 -17.65
CA LYS A 498 -1.22 14.00 -16.29
C LYS A 498 -1.56 12.95 -15.23
N LEU A 499 -2.68 12.23 -15.39
CA LEU A 499 -3.05 11.13 -14.50
C LEU A 499 -1.95 10.05 -14.46
N LEU A 500 -1.45 9.63 -15.62
CA LEU A 500 -0.42 8.59 -15.71
C LEU A 500 0.89 9.00 -15.05
N VAL A 501 1.31 10.26 -15.23
CA VAL A 501 2.49 10.82 -14.55
C VAL A 501 2.27 10.88 -13.03
N ASP A 502 1.10 11.37 -12.59
CA ASP A 502 0.76 11.44 -11.16
C ASP A 502 0.75 10.04 -10.50
N ILE A 503 0.29 8.98 -11.20
CA ILE A 503 0.38 7.57 -10.75
C ILE A 503 1.84 7.13 -10.68
N LYS A 504 2.61 7.30 -11.77
CA LYS A 504 4.01 6.89 -11.85
C LYS A 504 4.86 7.51 -10.73
N ASP A 505 4.63 8.78 -10.43
CA ASP A 505 5.39 9.52 -9.44
C ASP A 505 4.90 9.30 -7.99
N ASP A 506 3.92 8.41 -7.78
CA ASP A 506 3.29 8.14 -6.46
C ASP A 506 2.76 9.44 -5.80
N LYS A 507 2.38 10.43 -6.60
CA LYS A 507 2.16 11.80 -6.12
C LYS A 507 1.04 11.88 -5.08
N LEU A 508 -0.12 11.28 -5.38
CA LEU A 508 -1.25 11.24 -4.46
C LEU A 508 -0.88 10.60 -3.12
N PHE A 509 -0.10 9.52 -3.15
CA PHE A 509 0.32 8.81 -1.95
C PHE A 509 1.31 9.60 -1.10
N LYS A 510 2.29 10.25 -1.74
CA LYS A 510 3.27 11.12 -1.07
C LYS A 510 2.58 12.32 -0.40
N ASP A 511 1.65 12.96 -1.12
CA ASP A 511 0.84 14.05 -0.57
C ASP A 511 0.00 13.58 0.62
N ALA A 512 -0.67 12.44 0.51
CA ALA A 512 -1.50 11.89 1.58
C ALA A 512 -0.69 11.54 2.83
N ILE A 513 0.48 10.90 2.70
CA ILE A 513 1.37 10.62 3.83
C ILE A 513 1.80 11.92 4.51
N HIS A 514 2.23 12.92 3.73
CA HIS A 514 2.67 14.20 4.27
C HIS A 514 1.54 14.88 5.04
N ASN A 515 0.35 14.99 4.45
CA ASN A 515 -0.83 15.60 5.08
C ASN A 515 -1.26 14.85 6.35
N CYS A 516 -1.27 13.52 6.33
CA CYS A 516 -1.62 12.73 7.52
C CYS A 516 -0.57 12.87 8.64
N ARG A 517 0.72 13.00 8.32
CA ARG A 517 1.78 13.26 9.32
C ARG A 517 1.57 14.61 10.01
N GLU A 518 1.33 15.66 9.23
CA GLU A 518 1.05 16.99 9.78
C GLU A 518 -0.23 16.99 10.63
N THR A 519 -1.27 16.32 10.13
CA THR A 519 -2.55 16.23 10.85
C THR A 519 -2.43 15.42 12.15
N LEU A 520 -1.66 14.33 12.17
CA LEU A 520 -1.37 13.58 13.39
C LEU A 520 -0.62 14.43 14.42
N GLN A 521 0.32 15.27 13.97
CA GLN A 521 1.02 16.19 14.84
C GLN A 521 0.05 17.20 15.48
N GLN A 522 -0.89 17.74 14.70
CA GLN A 522 -1.96 18.61 15.20
C GLN A 522 -2.88 17.90 16.21
N ILE A 523 -3.22 16.63 15.96
CA ILE A 523 -4.01 15.81 16.91
C ILE A 523 -3.25 15.62 18.23
N LYS A 524 -1.94 15.36 18.18
CA LYS A 524 -1.09 15.22 19.38
C LYS A 524 -0.98 16.52 20.16
N GLU A 525 -0.80 17.65 19.48
CA GLU A 525 -0.79 18.98 20.08
C GLU A 525 -2.12 19.30 20.75
N MET A 526 -3.24 19.01 20.07
CA MET A 526 -4.58 19.14 20.63
C MET A 526 -4.75 18.28 21.88
N LYS A 527 -4.37 16.99 21.83
CA LYS A 527 -4.42 16.11 23.00
C LYS A 527 -3.66 16.69 24.19
N SER A 528 -2.43 17.13 23.96
CA SER A 528 -1.58 17.73 25.00
C SER A 528 -2.15 19.02 25.57
N LEU A 529 -2.84 19.83 24.76
CA LEU A 529 -3.51 21.05 25.23
C LEU A 529 -4.69 20.73 26.15
N TYR A 530 -5.55 19.79 25.74
CA TYR A 530 -6.72 19.38 26.52
C TYR A 530 -6.32 18.70 27.83
N GLU A 531 -5.25 17.91 27.84
CA GLU A 531 -4.68 17.32 29.07
C GLU A 531 -4.18 18.40 30.07
N ARG A 532 -3.83 19.60 29.58
CA ARG A 532 -3.47 20.76 30.41
C ARG A 532 -4.66 21.67 30.75
N GLY A 533 -5.89 21.28 30.40
CA GLY A 533 -7.11 22.06 30.65
C GLY A 533 -7.32 23.24 29.68
N GLY A 534 -6.61 23.27 28.56
CA GLY A 534 -6.84 24.23 27.49
C GLY A 534 -7.87 23.74 26.47
N GLU A 535 -8.31 24.65 25.60
CA GLU A 535 -9.23 24.35 24.50
C GLU A 535 -8.71 24.96 23.20
N MET A 536 -9.03 24.35 22.07
CA MET A 536 -8.66 24.85 20.75
C MET A 536 -9.82 24.66 19.77
N SER A 537 -10.11 25.72 19.02
CA SER A 537 -10.96 25.62 17.83
C SER A 537 -10.09 25.25 16.63
N GLY A 538 -10.53 24.25 15.86
CA GLY A 538 -9.79 23.74 14.72
C GLY A 538 -10.70 22.93 13.79
N PRO A 539 -10.18 22.50 12.62
CA PRO A 539 -10.90 21.60 11.74
C PRO A 539 -11.06 20.23 12.40
N ASN A 540 -11.98 19.42 11.86
CA ASN A 540 -12.12 18.02 12.25
C ASN A 540 -10.92 17.21 11.69
N TYR A 541 -9.83 17.15 12.45
CA TYR A 541 -8.60 16.47 12.03
C TYR A 541 -8.81 14.98 11.67
N PRO A 542 -9.59 14.19 12.43
CA PRO A 542 -9.94 12.83 12.02
C PRO A 542 -10.58 12.72 10.63
N GLU A 543 -11.48 13.65 10.28
CA GLU A 543 -12.11 13.65 8.95
C GLU A 543 -11.08 13.97 7.85
N LEU A 544 -10.15 14.90 8.10
CA LEU A 544 -9.06 15.17 7.15
C LEU A 544 -8.20 13.92 6.88
N ILE A 545 -7.90 13.14 7.91
CA ILE A 545 -7.17 11.87 7.76
C ILE A 545 -8.03 10.83 7.05
N HIS A 546 -9.33 10.74 7.37
CA HIS A 546 -10.27 9.87 6.68
C HIS A 546 -10.24 10.11 5.17
N ASP A 547 -10.30 11.37 4.77
CA ASP A 547 -10.39 11.73 3.36
C ASP A 547 -9.09 11.47 2.61
N GLU A 548 -7.94 11.78 3.20
CA GLU A 548 -6.64 11.40 2.63
C GLU A 548 -6.50 9.88 2.50
N TYR A 549 -6.90 9.12 3.52
CA TYR A 549 -6.83 7.67 3.50
C TYR A 549 -7.75 7.06 2.45
N LEU A 550 -9.00 7.53 2.38
CA LEU A 550 -9.92 7.07 1.35
C LEU A 550 -9.35 7.35 -0.03
N LYS A 551 -8.77 8.52 -0.31
CA LYS A 551 -8.16 8.82 -1.62
C LYS A 551 -7.08 7.80 -1.99
N VAL A 552 -6.19 7.47 -1.06
CA VAL A 552 -5.15 6.44 -1.25
C VAL A 552 -5.78 5.06 -1.48
N TYR A 553 -6.77 4.70 -0.68
CA TYR A 553 -7.54 3.46 -0.83
C TYR A 553 -8.17 3.37 -2.22
N GLY A 554 -8.89 4.41 -2.67
CA GLY A 554 -9.49 4.47 -4.00
C GLY A 554 -8.43 4.33 -5.10
N HIS A 555 -7.34 5.08 -4.98
CA HIS A 555 -6.27 5.13 -5.96
C HIS A 555 -5.59 3.77 -6.19
N PHE A 556 -5.27 3.02 -5.13
CA PHE A 556 -4.62 1.73 -5.29
C PHE A 556 -5.61 0.56 -5.36
N GLN A 557 -6.57 0.49 -4.45
CA GLN A 557 -7.41 -0.69 -4.28
C GLN A 557 -8.51 -0.79 -5.35
N GLN A 558 -9.14 0.34 -5.71
CA GLN A 558 -10.19 0.32 -6.73
C GLN A 558 -9.61 0.26 -8.15
N ASN A 559 -8.41 0.82 -8.39
CA ASN A 559 -7.72 0.70 -9.67
C ASN A 559 -6.85 -0.56 -9.78
N TYR A 560 -6.88 -1.44 -8.77
CA TYR A 560 -6.11 -2.70 -8.77
C TYR A 560 -4.60 -2.49 -8.97
N LEU A 561 -4.08 -1.40 -8.42
CA LEU A 561 -2.66 -1.06 -8.45
C LEU A 561 -1.97 -1.61 -7.21
N VAL A 562 -0.93 -2.41 -7.42
CA VAL A 562 -0.09 -2.94 -6.34
C VAL A 562 0.71 -1.79 -5.74
N ARG A 563 0.72 -1.67 -4.41
CA ARG A 563 1.56 -0.69 -3.68
C ARG A 563 1.89 -1.09 -2.25
N ASP A 564 1.00 -1.88 -1.66
CA ASP A 564 1.09 -2.48 -0.33
C ASP A 564 2.24 -3.48 -0.16
N VAL A 565 2.99 -3.79 -1.21
CA VAL A 565 4.26 -4.54 -1.15
C VAL A 565 5.37 -3.77 -0.42
N PHE A 566 5.33 -2.44 -0.41
CA PHE A 566 6.37 -1.61 0.22
C PHE A 566 6.02 -1.24 1.67
N SER A 567 7.04 -1.17 2.53
CA SER A 567 6.87 -0.80 3.96
C SER A 567 6.18 0.55 4.14
N SER A 568 6.39 1.50 3.23
CA SER A 568 5.77 2.82 3.29
C SER A 568 4.24 2.80 3.28
N TYR A 569 3.60 1.80 2.65
CA TYR A 569 2.15 1.63 2.73
C TYR A 569 1.71 1.13 4.11
N ARG A 570 2.44 0.18 4.69
CA ARG A 570 2.21 -0.28 6.07
C ARG A 570 2.38 0.87 7.07
N GLU A 571 3.47 1.61 6.98
CA GLU A 571 3.74 2.78 7.84
C GLU A 571 2.63 3.83 7.72
N TYR A 572 2.06 4.00 6.52
CA TYR A 572 0.93 4.90 6.30
C TYR A 572 -0.34 4.42 7.02
N VAL A 573 -0.68 3.12 6.92
CA VAL A 573 -1.83 2.54 7.65
C VAL A 573 -1.64 2.65 9.16
N GLU A 574 -0.43 2.33 9.66
CA GLU A 574 -0.08 2.44 11.08
C GLU A 574 -0.21 3.89 11.59
N LEU A 575 0.20 4.87 10.78
CA LEU A 575 0.06 6.29 11.07
C LEU A 575 -1.41 6.73 11.14
N VAL A 576 -2.23 6.29 10.18
CA VAL A 576 -3.67 6.59 10.18
C VAL A 576 -4.34 5.97 11.41
N PHE A 577 -4.01 4.72 11.74
CA PHE A 577 -4.54 4.05 12.92
C PHE A 577 -4.12 4.74 14.22
N GLU A 578 -2.84 5.13 14.34
CA GLU A 578 -2.35 5.93 15.46
C GLU A 578 -3.12 7.25 15.62
N ALA A 579 -3.45 7.92 14.51
CA ALA A 579 -4.19 9.17 14.56
C ALA A 579 -5.63 8.99 15.06
N MET A 580 -6.31 7.92 14.61
CA MET A 580 -7.66 7.60 15.10
C MET A 580 -7.63 7.28 16.59
N LEU A 581 -6.68 6.46 17.05
CA LEU A 581 -6.52 6.12 18.47
C LEU A 581 -6.15 7.34 19.32
N THR A 582 -5.18 8.14 18.87
CA THR A 582 -4.74 9.35 19.59
C THR A 582 -5.89 10.34 19.71
N SER A 583 -6.67 10.54 18.64
CA SER A 583 -7.85 11.38 18.68
C SER A 583 -8.88 10.83 19.66
N ALA A 584 -9.19 9.54 19.65
CA ALA A 584 -10.15 8.95 20.58
C ALA A 584 -9.75 9.04 22.05
N GLN A 585 -8.45 9.16 22.34
CA GLN A 585 -7.93 9.39 23.69
C GLN A 585 -8.02 10.85 24.16
N THR A 586 -8.33 11.80 23.27
CA THR A 586 -8.46 13.22 23.62
C THR A 586 -9.82 13.48 24.26
N ILE A 587 -9.88 13.49 25.59
CA ILE A 587 -11.13 13.70 26.35
C ILE A 587 -11.73 15.07 26.03
N GLY A 588 -13.03 15.10 25.70
CA GLY A 588 -13.80 16.33 25.47
C GLY A 588 -13.81 16.86 24.03
N ALA A 589 -12.80 16.54 23.21
CA ALA A 589 -12.69 17.03 21.82
C ALA A 589 -12.29 15.97 20.78
N GLY A 590 -11.94 14.77 21.24
CA GLY A 590 -11.54 13.64 20.42
C GLY A 590 -12.69 12.91 19.72
N LEU A 591 -12.33 11.91 18.92
CA LEU A 591 -13.30 10.97 18.36
C LEU A 591 -14.07 10.25 19.48
N SER A 592 -15.40 10.32 19.43
CA SER A 592 -16.25 9.52 20.31
C SER A 592 -16.34 8.06 19.88
N ILE A 593 -16.11 7.76 18.60
CA ILE A 593 -16.28 6.45 17.96
C ILE A 593 -15.22 6.27 16.87
N ILE A 594 -14.63 5.07 16.82
CA ILE A 594 -13.79 4.62 15.71
C ILE A 594 -14.58 3.64 14.83
N ARG A 595 -14.58 3.88 13.51
CA ARG A 595 -15.25 3.03 12.52
C ARG A 595 -14.51 1.70 12.36
N GLU A 596 -15.25 0.62 12.09
CA GLU A 596 -14.70 -0.73 11.91
C GLU A 596 -13.65 -0.80 10.79
N PHE A 597 -13.83 0.04 9.76
CA PHE A 597 -12.97 0.12 8.61
C PHE A 597 -11.49 0.27 8.99
N TYR A 598 -11.16 1.12 9.97
CA TYR A 598 -9.77 1.33 10.39
C TYR A 598 -9.20 0.13 11.16
N LEU A 599 -10.04 -0.60 11.89
CA LEU A 599 -9.63 -1.85 12.54
C LEU A 599 -9.35 -2.91 11.47
N THR A 600 -10.20 -3.02 10.45
CA THR A 600 -9.99 -3.94 9.32
C THR A 600 -8.70 -3.62 8.58
N GLU A 601 -8.42 -2.35 8.27
CA GLU A 601 -7.15 -1.99 7.59
C GLU A 601 -5.92 -2.27 8.48
N ALA A 602 -6.03 -2.05 9.80
CA ALA A 602 -4.98 -2.41 10.76
C ALA A 602 -4.76 -3.93 10.82
N VAL A 603 -5.84 -4.74 10.81
CA VAL A 603 -5.75 -6.21 10.72
C VAL A 603 -4.93 -6.63 9.51
N ILE A 604 -5.24 -6.04 8.35
CA ILE A 604 -4.70 -6.47 7.07
C ILE A 604 -3.25 -6.02 6.85
N TYR A 605 -2.91 -4.77 7.22
CA TYR A 605 -1.67 -4.14 6.77
C TYR A 605 -0.70 -3.77 7.89
N ALA A 606 -1.17 -3.52 9.11
CA ALA A 606 -0.29 -3.06 10.20
C ALA A 606 0.53 -4.22 10.78
N SER A 607 1.76 -3.93 11.20
CA SER A 607 2.58 -4.93 11.88
C SER A 607 2.02 -5.24 13.27
N ASN A 608 2.11 -6.51 13.66
CA ASN A 608 1.58 -6.94 14.95
C ASN A 608 2.26 -6.25 16.15
N SER A 609 3.56 -6.01 16.06
CA SER A 609 4.31 -5.25 17.07
C SER A 609 3.78 -3.82 17.22
N ARG A 610 3.52 -3.14 16.10
CA ARG A 610 3.01 -1.76 16.11
C ARG A 610 1.58 -1.68 16.64
N VAL A 611 0.69 -2.61 16.25
CA VAL A 611 -0.68 -2.68 16.79
C VAL A 611 -0.65 -2.82 18.32
N LYS A 612 0.18 -3.73 18.84
CA LYS A 612 0.36 -3.92 20.29
C LYS A 612 0.91 -2.67 20.98
N GLU A 613 1.92 -2.01 20.38
CA GLU A 613 2.51 -0.79 20.93
C GLU A 613 1.47 0.34 21.02
N LEU A 614 0.71 0.57 19.95
CA LEU A 614 -0.31 1.62 19.89
C LEU A 614 -1.44 1.38 20.90
N LEU A 615 -1.80 0.11 21.12
CA LEU A 615 -2.87 -0.27 22.05
C LEU A 615 -2.42 -0.40 23.50
N ALA A 616 -1.12 -0.49 23.79
CA ALA A 616 -0.60 -0.67 25.15
C ALA A 616 -1.03 0.43 26.15
N ARG A 617 -1.39 1.63 25.64
CA ARG A 617 -1.91 2.75 26.44
C ARG A 617 -3.39 3.04 26.19
N MET A 618 -4.05 2.20 25.39
CA MET A 618 -5.48 2.29 25.13
C MET A 618 -6.19 1.35 26.10
N GLY A 619 -7.19 1.86 26.83
CA GLY A 619 -8.10 0.99 27.57
C GLY A 619 -9.02 0.28 26.58
N ARG A 620 -10.20 0.86 26.36
CA ARG A 620 -11.19 0.35 25.40
C ARG A 620 -11.22 1.21 24.15
N ILE A 621 -11.22 0.58 22.97
CA ILE A 621 -11.48 1.24 21.68
C ILE A 621 -12.97 1.61 21.63
N PRO A 622 -13.32 2.90 21.52
CA PRO A 622 -14.72 3.29 21.48
C PRO A 622 -15.32 2.98 20.10
N MET A 623 -16.42 2.22 20.08
CA MET A 623 -17.13 1.82 18.86
C MET A 623 -18.64 1.84 19.08
N GLU A 624 -19.40 2.23 18.05
CA GLU A 624 -20.85 2.00 18.01
C GLU A 624 -21.17 0.51 17.87
N ARG A 625 -22.36 0.12 18.35
CA ARG A 625 -22.84 -1.28 18.30
C ARG A 625 -22.85 -1.85 16.89
N GLU A 626 -23.30 -1.09 15.89
CA GLU A 626 -23.34 -1.53 14.49
C GLU A 626 -21.93 -1.73 13.93
N GLN A 627 -21.02 -0.78 14.16
CA GLN A 627 -19.62 -0.88 13.73
C GLN A 627 -18.92 -2.08 14.38
N LYS A 628 -19.13 -2.30 15.68
CA LYS A 628 -18.60 -3.46 16.39
C LYS A 628 -19.16 -4.78 15.82
N HIS A 629 -20.47 -4.83 15.53
CA HIS A 629 -21.10 -6.01 14.94
C HIS A 629 -20.50 -6.35 13.56
N ILE A 630 -20.25 -5.34 12.71
CA ILE A 630 -19.59 -5.54 11.41
C ILE A 630 -18.19 -6.14 11.59
N PHE A 631 -17.39 -5.62 12.52
CA PHE A 631 -16.05 -6.14 12.79
C PHE A 631 -16.07 -7.59 13.30
N LEU A 632 -16.99 -7.90 14.24
CA LEU A 632 -17.17 -9.27 14.76
C LEU A 632 -17.59 -10.25 13.66
N LYS A 633 -18.43 -9.82 12.72
CA LYS A 633 -18.86 -10.64 11.58
C LYS A 633 -17.70 -10.93 10.62
N LYS A 634 -16.77 -9.99 10.44
CA LYS A 634 -15.52 -10.24 9.68
C LYS A 634 -14.59 -11.19 10.41
N ALA A 635 -14.46 -11.07 11.73
CA ALA A 635 -13.72 -12.03 12.53
C ALA A 635 -14.35 -13.43 12.41
N GLU A 636 -15.68 -13.54 12.49
CA GLU A 636 -16.41 -14.80 12.30
C GLU A 636 -16.11 -15.43 10.94
N ALA A 637 -16.14 -14.62 9.88
CA ALA A 637 -15.79 -15.06 8.52
C ALA A 637 -14.34 -15.56 8.43
N PHE A 638 -13.39 -14.88 9.09
CA PHE A 638 -11.99 -15.30 9.16
C PHE A 638 -11.85 -16.72 9.73
N PHE A 639 -12.34 -16.95 10.95
CA PHE A 639 -12.22 -18.26 11.61
C PHE A 639 -13.03 -19.34 10.89
N SER A 640 -14.24 -19.01 10.43
CA SER A 640 -15.12 -19.95 9.73
C SER A 640 -14.57 -20.36 8.37
N SER A 641 -13.83 -19.47 7.68
CA SER A 641 -13.27 -19.77 6.36
C SER A 641 -12.24 -20.92 6.42
N TYR A 642 -11.54 -21.07 7.54
CA TYR A 642 -10.49 -22.08 7.76
C TYR A 642 -11.04 -23.50 7.93
N VAL A 643 -12.30 -23.65 8.35
CA VAL A 643 -12.87 -24.94 8.76
C VAL A 643 -13.89 -25.44 7.74
N ASN A 644 -13.86 -26.74 7.49
CA ASN A 644 -14.92 -27.48 6.82
C ASN A 644 -15.60 -28.45 7.80
N VAL A 645 -16.94 -28.42 7.82
CA VAL A 645 -17.77 -29.30 8.64
C VAL A 645 -18.42 -30.33 7.72
N GLY A 646 -18.04 -31.60 7.86
CA GLY A 646 -18.60 -32.70 7.07
C GLY A 646 -20.02 -33.08 7.49
N ILE A 647 -20.66 -33.95 6.70
CA ILE A 647 -22.07 -34.36 6.87
C ILE A 647 -22.33 -34.99 8.26
N PHE A 648 -21.33 -35.63 8.85
CA PHE A 648 -21.42 -36.26 10.18
C PHE A 648 -20.82 -35.39 11.30
N GLY A 649 -20.56 -34.11 11.05
CA GLY A 649 -19.96 -33.19 12.02
C GLY A 649 -18.46 -33.34 12.18
N ASN A 650 -17.79 -34.16 11.37
CA ASN A 650 -16.34 -34.26 11.36
C ASN A 650 -15.71 -32.94 10.90
N LEU A 651 -14.76 -32.43 11.68
CA LEU A 651 -14.03 -31.20 11.38
C LEU A 651 -12.80 -31.53 10.54
N SER A 652 -12.55 -30.69 9.53
CA SER A 652 -11.35 -30.74 8.71
C SER A 652 -10.96 -29.31 8.32
N LYS A 653 -9.68 -29.08 8.03
CA LYS A 653 -9.27 -27.82 7.41
C LYS A 653 -9.95 -27.69 6.03
N ASN A 654 -10.41 -26.49 5.70
CA ASN A 654 -10.97 -26.20 4.38
C ASN A 654 -9.90 -26.39 3.28
N GLU A 655 -10.22 -27.17 2.24
CA GLU A 655 -9.27 -27.54 1.19
C GLU A 655 -8.73 -26.34 0.39
N LEU A 656 -9.57 -25.33 0.11
CA LEU A 656 -9.15 -24.13 -0.62
C LEU A 656 -8.11 -23.35 0.20
N ILE A 657 -8.38 -23.18 1.49
CA ILE A 657 -7.49 -22.50 2.43
C ILE A 657 -6.20 -23.31 2.63
N ALA A 658 -6.31 -24.63 2.84
CA ALA A 658 -5.17 -25.52 3.04
C ALA A 658 -4.17 -25.41 1.87
N ARG A 659 -4.67 -25.49 0.64
CA ARG A 659 -3.85 -25.32 -0.56
C ARG A 659 -3.22 -23.93 -0.63
N GLN A 660 -3.96 -22.88 -0.26
CA GLN A 660 -3.47 -21.51 -0.35
C GLN A 660 -2.40 -21.21 0.72
N LEU A 661 -2.51 -21.79 1.93
CA LEU A 661 -1.54 -21.65 3.02
C LEU A 661 -0.20 -22.34 2.75
N HIS A 662 -0.09 -23.20 1.73
CA HIS A 662 1.23 -23.65 1.24
C HIS A 662 2.07 -22.52 0.61
N ASN A 663 1.45 -21.39 0.23
CA ASN A 663 2.17 -20.22 -0.22
C ASN A 663 2.64 -19.42 1.00
N TRP A 664 3.95 -19.46 1.29
CA TRP A 664 4.54 -18.91 2.52
C TRP A 664 4.14 -17.45 2.81
N ARG A 665 3.96 -16.63 1.76
CA ARG A 665 3.54 -15.22 1.92
C ARG A 665 2.11 -15.06 2.36
N PHE A 666 1.22 -15.91 1.84
CA PHE A 666 -0.16 -15.90 2.28
C PHE A 666 -0.28 -16.44 3.70
N HIS A 667 0.49 -17.49 4.02
CA HIS A 667 0.58 -18.03 5.39
C HIS A 667 1.03 -16.99 6.41
N ASP A 668 2.11 -16.24 6.13
CA ASP A 668 2.59 -15.21 7.05
C ASP A 668 1.58 -14.07 7.22
N LYS A 669 0.98 -13.58 6.12
CA LYS A 669 -0.12 -12.60 6.17
C LYS A 669 -1.31 -13.11 6.98
N PHE A 670 -1.71 -14.37 6.78
CA PHE A 670 -2.82 -14.99 7.50
C PHE A 670 -2.57 -15.02 9.01
N ASN A 671 -1.35 -15.38 9.42
CA ASN A 671 -0.95 -15.40 10.83
C ASN A 671 -0.89 -13.98 11.43
N ASP A 672 -0.40 -12.99 10.68
CA ASP A 672 -0.42 -11.59 11.11
C ASP A 672 -1.85 -11.08 11.30
N MET A 673 -2.76 -11.41 10.38
CA MET A 673 -4.19 -11.08 10.49
C MET A 673 -4.82 -11.74 11.72
N PHE A 674 -4.54 -13.02 11.99
CA PHE A 674 -4.98 -13.71 13.21
C PHE A 674 -4.53 -12.97 14.47
N ASN A 675 -3.23 -12.64 14.54
CA ASN A 675 -2.65 -11.96 15.70
C ASN A 675 -3.27 -10.57 15.93
N ASN A 676 -3.44 -9.80 14.86
CA ASN A 676 -4.04 -8.48 14.91
C ASN A 676 -5.54 -8.54 15.28
N LEU A 677 -6.29 -9.51 14.75
CA LEU A 677 -7.69 -9.75 15.12
C LEU A 677 -7.82 -10.03 16.61
N CYS A 678 -7.07 -10.99 17.16
CA CYS A 678 -7.12 -11.31 18.59
C CYS A 678 -6.75 -10.09 19.46
N THR A 679 -5.72 -9.33 19.06
CA THR A 679 -5.28 -8.13 19.78
C THR A 679 -6.35 -7.03 19.76
N LEU A 680 -7.02 -6.80 18.64
CA LEU A 680 -8.06 -5.78 18.54
C LEU A 680 -9.34 -6.21 19.27
N LEU A 681 -9.74 -7.47 19.17
CA LEU A 681 -10.88 -8.03 19.89
C LEU A 681 -10.75 -7.84 21.41
N SER A 682 -9.53 -7.91 21.96
CA SER A 682 -9.30 -7.73 23.40
C SER A 682 -9.49 -6.28 23.86
N HIS A 683 -9.43 -5.30 22.95
CA HIS A 683 -9.56 -3.87 23.26
C HIS A 683 -10.93 -3.29 22.86
N ILE A 684 -11.71 -3.95 21.99
CA ILE A 684 -13.11 -3.53 21.72
C ILE A 684 -14.09 -4.02 22.80
N GLU A 685 -13.67 -5.03 23.58
CA GLU A 685 -14.40 -5.64 24.70
C GLU A 685 -15.87 -5.97 24.33
N PRO A 686 -16.09 -6.98 23.47
CA PRO A 686 -17.43 -7.40 23.13
C PRO A 686 -18.10 -8.09 24.33
N SER A 687 -19.40 -7.91 24.48
CA SER A 687 -20.18 -8.71 25.44
C SER A 687 -20.24 -10.18 25.01
N ARG A 688 -20.55 -11.09 25.94
CA ARG A 688 -20.75 -12.52 25.63
C ARG A 688 -21.83 -12.74 24.56
N GLU A 689 -22.90 -11.93 24.55
CA GLU A 689 -23.95 -11.99 23.52
C GLU A 689 -23.42 -11.56 22.15
N GLU A 690 -22.68 -10.45 22.08
CA GLU A 690 -22.05 -9.97 20.85
C GLU A 690 -21.02 -10.98 20.30
N PHE A 691 -20.28 -11.66 21.19
CA PHE A 691 -19.23 -12.62 20.83
C PHE A 691 -19.75 -14.03 20.49
N LEU A 692 -21.01 -14.35 20.85
CA LEU A 692 -21.57 -15.69 20.69
C LEU A 692 -21.38 -16.30 19.28
N PRO A 693 -21.60 -15.58 18.16
CA PRO A 693 -21.38 -16.11 16.81
C PRO A 693 -19.94 -16.54 16.55
N LEU A 694 -18.97 -15.95 17.25
CA LEU A 694 -17.53 -16.17 17.06
C LEU A 694 -16.97 -17.33 17.89
N SER A 695 -17.65 -17.69 18.98
CA SER A 695 -17.20 -18.69 19.95
C SER A 695 -16.91 -20.07 19.33
N GLU A 696 -17.90 -20.62 18.61
CA GLU A 696 -17.81 -21.93 17.97
C GLU A 696 -16.81 -21.93 16.79
N PRO A 697 -16.78 -20.92 15.89
CA PRO A 697 -15.72 -20.79 14.90
C PRO A 697 -14.30 -20.83 15.46
N ILE A 698 -14.03 -20.16 16.59
CA ILE A 698 -12.70 -20.19 17.23
C ILE A 698 -12.36 -21.59 17.74
N VAL A 699 -13.30 -22.26 18.42
CA VAL A 699 -13.09 -23.63 18.94
C VAL A 699 -12.78 -24.59 17.80
N ARG A 700 -13.58 -24.52 16.71
CA ARG A 700 -13.40 -25.36 15.53
C ARG A 700 -12.10 -25.06 14.79
N PHE A 701 -11.69 -23.79 14.73
CA PHE A 701 -10.43 -23.38 14.14
C PHE A 701 -9.27 -24.07 14.87
N ILE A 702 -9.21 -23.96 16.19
CA ILE A 702 -8.14 -24.57 17.00
C ILE A 702 -8.14 -26.10 16.89
N ALA A 703 -9.33 -26.72 16.80
CA ALA A 703 -9.46 -28.18 16.65
C ALA A 703 -8.79 -28.76 15.39
N VAL A 704 -8.57 -27.93 14.35
CA VAL A 704 -7.98 -28.37 13.08
C VAL A 704 -6.72 -27.60 12.69
N ASP A 705 -6.22 -26.73 13.58
CA ASP A 705 -5.07 -25.85 13.31
C ASP A 705 -3.72 -26.60 13.36
N ASP A 706 -2.97 -26.48 12.29
CA ASP A 706 -1.57 -26.90 12.17
C ASP A 706 -0.69 -25.81 11.52
N ASP A 707 -1.22 -24.60 11.28
CA ASP A 707 -0.51 -23.49 10.61
C ASP A 707 0.05 -22.45 11.57
N LEU A 708 -0.65 -22.20 12.69
CA LEU A 708 -0.21 -21.20 13.66
C LEU A 708 1.10 -21.63 14.35
N ARG A 709 1.92 -20.65 14.72
CA ARG A 709 3.11 -20.86 15.54
C ARG A 709 2.73 -20.70 17.01
N TRP A 710 3.51 -21.24 17.94
CA TRP A 710 3.18 -21.21 19.38
C TRP A 710 3.03 -19.78 19.92
N TRP A 711 3.74 -18.80 19.38
CA TRP A 711 3.58 -17.39 19.77
C TRP A 711 2.35 -16.70 19.14
N ASP A 712 1.84 -17.21 18.01
CA ASP A 712 0.62 -16.68 17.40
C ASP A 712 -0.57 -17.00 18.33
N VAL A 713 -0.63 -18.25 18.77
CA VAL A 713 -1.63 -18.78 19.72
C VAL A 713 -1.71 -17.97 21.03
N GLN A 714 -0.60 -17.38 21.49
CA GLN A 714 -0.61 -16.53 22.70
C GLN A 714 -1.55 -15.33 22.60
N GLN A 715 -1.82 -14.80 21.40
CA GLN A 715 -2.75 -13.67 21.27
C GLN A 715 -4.19 -14.08 21.54
N LEU A 716 -4.58 -15.30 21.15
CA LEU A 716 -5.89 -15.86 21.51
C LEU A 716 -5.99 -16.06 23.03
N GLY A 717 -4.93 -16.58 23.66
CA GLY A 717 -4.83 -16.72 25.12
C GLY A 717 -5.02 -15.40 25.88
N LYS A 718 -4.42 -14.31 25.39
CA LYS A 718 -4.63 -12.96 25.94
C LYS A 718 -6.07 -12.48 25.81
N LEU A 719 -6.71 -12.71 24.65
CA LEU A 719 -8.11 -12.33 24.42
C LEU A 719 -9.05 -13.02 25.43
N ILE A 720 -8.91 -14.34 25.62
CA ILE A 720 -9.80 -15.11 26.50
C ILE A 720 -9.56 -14.83 27.99
N THR A 721 -8.36 -14.40 28.38
CA THR A 721 -8.04 -14.05 29.77
C THR A 721 -8.41 -12.61 30.12
N SER A 722 -8.45 -11.72 29.13
CA SER A 722 -8.78 -10.30 29.35
C SER A 722 -10.28 -10.04 29.48
N VAL A 723 -11.13 -10.72 28.70
CA VAL A 723 -12.58 -10.44 28.61
C VAL A 723 -13.41 -11.71 28.84
N ASP A 724 -14.51 -11.61 29.58
CA ASP A 724 -15.48 -12.72 29.77
C ASP A 724 -16.40 -12.89 28.54
N ILE A 725 -15.83 -13.51 27.49
CA ILE A 725 -16.48 -13.69 26.18
C ILE A 725 -16.93 -15.14 25.91
N LEU A 726 -16.46 -16.11 26.68
CA LEU A 726 -16.75 -17.54 26.51
C LEU A 726 -17.37 -18.12 27.79
N ASN A 727 -18.38 -18.97 27.64
CA ASN A 727 -18.96 -19.72 28.75
C ASN A 727 -18.14 -20.98 29.09
N GLU A 728 -18.48 -21.64 30.20
CA GLU A 728 -17.82 -22.86 30.68
C GLU A 728 -17.70 -23.95 29.60
N LYS A 729 -18.79 -24.23 28.89
CA LYS A 729 -18.81 -25.24 27.82
C LYS A 729 -17.84 -24.89 26.69
N GLN A 730 -17.83 -23.62 26.25
CA GLN A 730 -16.97 -23.16 25.16
C GLN A 730 -15.50 -23.17 25.56
N LEU A 731 -15.17 -22.75 26.79
CA LEU A 731 -13.81 -22.85 27.33
C LEU A 731 -13.36 -24.32 27.46
N TYR A 732 -14.26 -25.20 27.90
CA TYR A 732 -13.99 -26.63 27.97
C TYR A 732 -13.75 -27.26 26.60
N ASP A 733 -14.61 -26.95 25.61
CA ASP A 733 -14.46 -27.44 24.24
C ASP A 733 -13.13 -26.92 23.62
N LEU A 734 -12.76 -25.65 23.90
CA LEU A 734 -11.48 -25.09 23.47
C LEU A 734 -10.28 -25.75 24.16
N LEU A 735 -10.39 -26.06 25.47
CA LEU A 735 -9.37 -26.79 26.22
C LEU A 735 -9.16 -28.17 25.61
N LYS A 736 -10.25 -28.90 25.34
CA LYS A 736 -10.22 -30.21 24.71
C LYS A 736 -9.57 -30.16 23.32
N SER A 737 -9.89 -29.16 22.51
CA SER A 737 -9.24 -28.95 21.20
C SER A 737 -7.76 -28.61 21.27
N SER A 738 -7.30 -28.06 22.41
CA SER A 738 -5.88 -27.74 22.67
C SER A 738 -5.09 -28.94 23.23
N ILE A 739 -5.79 -30.01 23.60
CA ILE A 739 -5.23 -31.25 24.13
C ILE A 739 -5.15 -32.27 22.99
N GLY A 740 -3.94 -32.54 22.51
CA GLY A 740 -3.71 -33.53 21.46
C GLY A 740 -2.24 -33.69 21.08
N PRO A 741 -1.92 -34.68 20.22
CA PRO A 741 -0.57 -34.90 19.70
C PRO A 741 -0.23 -33.85 18.63
N HIS A 742 -0.04 -32.61 19.06
CA HIS A 742 0.32 -31.51 18.17
C HIS A 742 1.82 -31.56 17.89
N ARG A 743 2.17 -31.73 16.61
CA ARG A 743 3.55 -31.91 16.15
C ARG A 743 4.36 -30.62 16.33
N TYR A 744 5.00 -30.47 17.49
CA TYR A 744 6.03 -29.46 17.69
C TYR A 744 7.31 -30.13 18.23
N PRO A 745 8.50 -29.86 17.67
CA PRO A 745 9.75 -30.57 18.03
C PRO A 745 10.17 -30.40 19.50
N LYS A 746 9.56 -29.47 20.26
CA LYS A 746 9.92 -29.11 21.64
C LYS A 746 8.70 -28.96 22.57
N GLY A 747 7.77 -29.90 22.54
CA GLY A 747 6.63 -29.95 23.49
C GLY A 747 5.27 -29.56 22.89
N ASN A 748 4.28 -29.25 23.72
CA ASN A 748 2.93 -28.93 23.26
C ASN A 748 2.82 -27.48 22.73
N LYS A 749 2.50 -27.31 21.43
CA LYS A 749 2.25 -26.01 20.77
C LYS A 749 1.28 -25.11 21.53
N TYR A 750 0.24 -25.68 22.14
CA TYR A 750 -0.84 -24.97 22.83
C TYR A 750 -0.63 -24.86 24.34
N LYS A 751 0.56 -25.19 24.86
CA LYS A 751 0.86 -25.12 26.30
C LYS A 751 0.43 -23.80 26.94
N THR A 752 0.74 -22.67 26.31
CA THR A 752 0.34 -21.35 26.84
C THR A 752 -1.17 -21.17 26.79
N LEU A 753 -1.83 -21.58 25.70
CA LEU A 753 -3.28 -21.49 25.56
C LEU A 753 -4.00 -22.36 26.60
N ILE A 754 -3.52 -23.57 26.89
CA ILE A 754 -4.07 -24.43 27.95
C ILE A 754 -4.05 -23.70 29.28
N ASN A 755 -2.90 -23.09 29.63
CA ASN A 755 -2.78 -22.30 30.85
C ASN A 755 -3.72 -21.10 30.85
N ASP A 756 -3.81 -20.37 29.74
CA ASP A 756 -4.67 -19.20 29.60
C ASP A 756 -6.16 -19.56 29.69
N ILE A 757 -6.58 -20.71 29.15
CA ILE A 757 -7.95 -21.22 29.28
C ILE A 757 -8.25 -21.57 30.73
N CYS A 758 -7.36 -22.28 31.41
CA CYS A 758 -7.55 -22.62 32.84
C CYS A 758 -7.62 -21.34 33.69
N GLN A 759 -6.76 -20.36 33.42
CA GLN A 759 -6.81 -19.06 34.09
C GLN A 759 -8.13 -18.32 33.83
N ALA A 760 -8.62 -18.33 32.59
CA ALA A 760 -9.91 -17.74 32.24
C ALA A 760 -11.08 -18.45 32.96
N MET A 761 -11.04 -19.79 33.05
CA MET A 761 -12.00 -20.57 33.83
C MET A 761 -11.95 -20.21 35.31
N GLU A 762 -10.78 -20.19 35.95
CA GLU A 762 -10.63 -19.78 37.37
C GLU A 762 -11.14 -18.35 37.61
N LYS A 763 -10.84 -17.43 36.68
CA LYS A 763 -11.17 -16.02 36.82
C LYS A 763 -12.66 -15.72 36.62
N PHE A 764 -13.28 -16.31 35.60
CA PHE A 764 -14.65 -15.96 35.18
C PHE A 764 -15.70 -17.01 35.57
N HIS A 765 -15.28 -18.25 35.80
CA HIS A 765 -16.14 -19.39 36.12
C HIS A 765 -15.57 -20.22 37.29
N PRO A 766 -15.32 -19.62 38.48
CA PRO A 766 -14.64 -20.28 39.60
C PRO A 766 -15.36 -21.51 40.16
N GLY A 767 -16.62 -21.74 39.78
CA GLY A 767 -17.38 -22.94 40.16
C GLY A 767 -17.20 -24.13 39.22
N PHE A 768 -16.53 -23.96 38.07
CA PHE A 768 -16.30 -25.04 37.13
C PHE A 768 -15.33 -26.08 37.71
N LEU A 769 -15.66 -27.37 37.53
CA LEU A 769 -14.80 -28.49 37.89
C LEU A 769 -14.72 -29.48 36.72
N LEU A 770 -13.50 -29.76 36.25
CA LEU A 770 -13.22 -30.77 35.25
C LEU A 770 -13.37 -32.17 35.86
N THR A 771 -14.48 -32.83 35.54
CA THR A 771 -14.81 -34.19 35.97
C THR A 771 -14.49 -35.26 34.91
N ASP A 772 -14.35 -34.88 33.64
CA ASP A 772 -14.05 -35.82 32.56
C ASP A 772 -12.61 -36.36 32.65
N GLU A 773 -12.48 -37.54 33.25
CA GLU A 773 -11.21 -38.27 33.40
C GLU A 773 -10.54 -38.55 32.04
N HIS A 774 -11.32 -38.79 30.97
CA HIS A 774 -10.75 -39.08 29.65
C HIS A 774 -9.96 -37.88 29.11
N THR A 775 -10.49 -36.68 29.28
CA THR A 775 -9.79 -35.44 28.88
C THR A 775 -8.51 -35.24 29.68
N VAL A 776 -8.51 -35.52 30.99
CA VAL A 776 -7.30 -35.43 31.82
C VAL A 776 -6.25 -36.46 31.41
N ARG A 777 -6.65 -37.71 31.15
CA ARG A 777 -5.74 -38.75 30.64
C ARG A 777 -5.18 -38.40 29.27
N ALA A 778 -5.99 -37.83 28.38
CA ALA A 778 -5.53 -37.34 27.08
C ALA A 778 -4.52 -36.19 27.23
N ALA A 779 -4.73 -35.29 28.19
CA ALA A 779 -3.77 -34.21 28.50
C ALA A 779 -2.44 -34.78 28.99
N ILE A 780 -2.46 -35.74 29.91
CA ILE A 780 -1.25 -36.43 30.38
C ILE A 780 -0.49 -37.02 29.20
N LEU A 781 -1.17 -37.80 28.35
CA LEU A 781 -0.54 -38.41 27.17
C LEU A 781 0.05 -37.37 26.21
N SER A 782 -0.63 -36.25 26.00
CA SER A 782 -0.20 -35.18 25.08
C SER A 782 1.04 -34.42 25.57
N CYS A 783 1.34 -34.47 26.87
CA CYS A 783 2.52 -33.85 27.47
C CYS A 783 3.78 -34.73 27.39
N HIS A 784 3.66 -35.99 26.95
CA HIS A 784 4.78 -36.91 26.75
C HIS A 784 5.15 -37.01 25.27
N ASN A 785 6.30 -36.46 24.86
CA ASN A 785 6.78 -36.54 23.46
C ASN A 785 8.26 -36.95 23.39
N GLU A 786 8.59 -37.95 22.55
CA GLU A 786 9.95 -38.36 22.14
C GLU A 786 11.07 -38.24 23.21
N GLY A 787 10.78 -38.63 24.47
CA GLY A 787 11.77 -38.68 25.56
C GLY A 787 11.89 -37.42 26.43
N ILE A 788 11.14 -36.36 26.18
CA ILE A 788 11.05 -35.17 27.04
C ILE A 788 9.59 -34.92 27.43
N ALA A 789 9.26 -35.04 28.71
CA ALA A 789 7.94 -34.73 29.24
C ALA A 789 7.84 -33.25 29.64
N ASP A 790 6.85 -32.52 29.12
CA ASP A 790 6.53 -31.16 29.54
C ASP A 790 5.18 -31.12 30.25
N LEU A 791 5.22 -31.34 31.56
CA LEU A 791 4.03 -31.47 32.40
C LEU A 791 3.52 -30.13 32.95
N LEU A 792 4.15 -28.99 32.62
CA LEU A 792 3.69 -27.68 33.10
C LEU A 792 2.23 -27.34 32.74
N PRO A 793 1.69 -27.65 31.55
CA PRO A 793 0.27 -27.41 31.25
C PRO A 793 -0.69 -28.13 32.21
N LEU A 794 -0.29 -29.30 32.71
CA LEU A 794 -1.12 -30.11 33.60
C LEU A 794 -1.28 -29.47 34.98
N ALA A 795 -0.33 -28.65 35.42
CA ALA A 795 -0.44 -27.90 36.68
C ALA A 795 -1.60 -26.89 36.63
N ALA A 796 -1.85 -26.29 35.46
CA ALA A 796 -3.01 -25.43 35.24
C ALA A 796 -4.32 -26.24 35.23
N ILE A 797 -4.33 -27.39 34.57
CA ILE A 797 -5.49 -28.31 34.55
C ILE A 797 -5.83 -28.81 35.97
N TRP A 798 -4.83 -29.04 36.81
CA TRP A 798 -5.03 -29.48 38.21
C TRP A 798 -5.92 -28.51 39.00
N LYS A 799 -5.74 -27.20 38.80
CA LYS A 799 -6.47 -26.17 39.56
C LYS A 799 -7.97 -26.15 39.27
N ILE A 800 -8.35 -26.50 38.05
CA ILE A 800 -9.75 -26.55 37.61
C ILE A 800 -10.33 -27.97 37.69
N SER A 801 -9.60 -28.95 38.22
CA SER A 801 -10.00 -30.36 38.23
C SER A 801 -10.75 -30.77 39.50
N SER A 802 -11.62 -31.76 39.37
CA SER A 802 -12.21 -32.46 40.53
C SER A 802 -11.13 -33.12 41.39
N LEU A 803 -11.44 -33.42 42.66
CA LEU A 803 -10.51 -34.08 43.59
C LEU A 803 -9.96 -35.42 43.05
N GLU A 804 -10.76 -36.17 42.30
CA GLU A 804 -10.34 -37.43 41.68
C GLU A 804 -9.29 -37.19 40.58
N ASN A 805 -9.56 -36.24 39.68
CA ASN A 805 -8.63 -35.87 38.62
C ASN A 805 -7.37 -35.18 39.16
N GLN A 806 -7.47 -34.40 40.24
CA GLN A 806 -6.31 -33.85 40.95
C GLN A 806 -5.38 -34.96 41.45
N ARG A 807 -5.92 -36.04 42.04
CA ARG A 807 -5.12 -37.19 42.48
C ARG A 807 -4.41 -37.87 41.31
N LEU A 808 -5.11 -38.05 40.19
CA LEU A 808 -4.53 -38.63 38.97
C LEU A 808 -3.34 -37.80 38.46
N LEU A 809 -3.50 -36.48 38.38
CA LEU A 809 -2.45 -35.55 37.95
C LEU A 809 -1.28 -35.50 38.94
N THR A 810 -1.55 -35.45 40.24
CA THR A 810 -0.51 -35.49 41.28
C THR A 810 0.32 -36.77 41.21
N LEU A 811 -0.31 -37.93 40.98
CA LEU A 811 0.41 -39.20 40.80
C LEU A 811 1.35 -39.14 39.59
N GLU A 812 0.93 -38.50 38.50
CA GLU A 812 1.75 -38.33 37.31
C GLU A 812 2.92 -37.37 37.54
N PHE A 813 2.70 -36.26 38.26
CA PHE A 813 3.79 -35.35 38.67
C PHE A 813 4.83 -36.07 39.51
N GLU A 814 4.38 -36.86 40.49
CA GLU A 814 5.27 -37.68 41.31
C GLU A 814 6.04 -38.70 40.49
N ARG A 815 5.37 -39.40 39.56
CA ARG A 815 6.01 -40.36 38.67
C ARG A 815 7.13 -39.72 37.85
N GLN A 816 6.93 -38.48 37.38
CA GLN A 816 7.96 -37.75 36.66
C GLN A 816 9.12 -37.34 37.58
N LEU A 817 8.83 -36.75 38.74
CA LEU A 817 9.84 -36.31 39.70
C LEU A 817 10.65 -37.48 40.29
N ASP A 818 10.04 -38.65 40.42
CA ASP A 818 10.70 -39.88 40.89
C ASP A 818 11.68 -40.42 39.85
N ASN A 819 11.30 -40.42 38.56
CA ASN A 819 12.10 -40.98 37.47
C ASN A 819 13.15 -40.01 36.92
N ASN A 820 12.82 -38.73 36.82
CA ASN A 820 13.68 -37.67 36.29
C ASN A 820 13.35 -36.35 37.00
N PHE A 821 13.98 -36.13 38.16
CA PHE A 821 13.77 -34.95 38.97
C PHE A 821 14.12 -33.68 38.18
N ASN A 822 13.17 -32.77 38.08
CA ASN A 822 13.34 -31.49 37.42
C ASN A 822 13.03 -30.38 38.44
N GLU A 823 14.06 -29.61 38.78
CA GLU A 823 14.06 -28.57 39.80
C GLU A 823 13.05 -27.46 39.50
N ASP A 824 13.03 -26.96 38.26
CA ASP A 824 12.13 -25.89 37.82
C ASP A 824 10.66 -26.33 37.90
N PHE A 825 10.38 -27.58 37.52
CA PHE A 825 9.04 -28.15 37.55
C PHE A 825 8.56 -28.35 38.99
N TYR A 826 9.39 -28.93 39.87
CA TYR A 826 9.02 -29.08 41.27
C TYR A 826 8.83 -27.73 41.96
N GLU A 827 9.74 -26.77 41.75
CA GLU A 827 9.62 -25.42 42.30
C GLU A 827 8.31 -24.75 41.84
N HIS A 828 7.90 -24.94 40.58
CA HIS A 828 6.61 -24.48 40.08
C HIS A 828 5.43 -25.13 40.84
N LEU A 829 5.40 -26.46 40.98
CA LEU A 829 4.34 -27.17 41.69
C LEU A 829 4.25 -26.77 43.17
N LEU A 830 5.41 -26.59 43.82
CA LEU A 830 5.53 -26.16 45.21
C LEU A 830 4.97 -24.75 45.41
N LYS A 831 5.35 -23.79 44.57
CA LYS A 831 4.83 -22.42 44.61
C LYS A 831 3.33 -22.35 44.37
N GLN A 832 2.79 -23.23 43.54
CA GLN A 832 1.35 -23.35 43.28
C GLN A 832 0.60 -24.18 44.34
N LYS A 833 1.29 -24.69 45.38
CA LYS A 833 0.74 -25.56 46.44
C LYS A 833 0.09 -26.85 45.91
N ILE A 834 0.53 -27.34 44.77
CA ILE A 834 0.05 -28.58 44.14
C ILE A 834 0.73 -29.79 44.78
N ILE A 835 2.06 -29.70 44.94
CA ILE A 835 2.85 -30.66 45.73
C ILE A 835 3.37 -29.91 46.96
N PRO A 836 2.96 -30.30 48.17
CA PRO A 836 3.43 -29.63 49.38
C PRO A 836 4.89 -30.01 49.68
N HIS A 837 5.57 -29.15 50.44
CA HIS A 837 6.99 -29.27 50.74
C HIS A 837 7.38 -30.57 51.48
N ASP A 838 6.46 -31.14 52.25
CA ASP A 838 6.61 -32.35 53.05
C ASP A 838 6.28 -33.63 52.24
N ARG A 839 6.00 -33.49 50.95
CA ARG A 839 5.74 -34.63 50.07
C ARG A 839 7.05 -35.26 49.60
N LYS A 840 7.32 -36.48 50.10
CA LYS A 840 8.54 -37.25 49.80
C LYS A 840 9.80 -36.43 50.10
N ASP A 841 10.89 -36.68 49.38
CA ASP A 841 12.20 -36.02 49.52
C ASP A 841 12.44 -34.91 48.49
N TYR A 842 11.39 -34.42 47.83
CA TYR A 842 11.54 -33.50 46.69
C TYR A 842 12.14 -32.14 47.07
N LEU A 843 11.76 -31.55 48.20
CA LEU A 843 12.39 -30.31 48.67
C LEU A 843 13.88 -30.52 48.96
N PHE A 844 14.24 -31.68 49.53
CA PHE A 844 15.62 -32.04 49.79
C PHE A 844 16.42 -32.25 48.49
N ARG A 845 15.81 -32.86 47.47
CA ARG A 845 16.43 -32.97 46.13
C ARG A 845 16.64 -31.59 45.49
N LEU A 846 15.66 -30.70 45.56
CA LEU A 846 15.78 -29.31 45.08
C LEU A 846 16.94 -28.59 45.80
N ALA A 847 17.01 -28.72 47.13
CA ALA A 847 18.09 -28.13 47.92
C ALA A 847 19.49 -28.63 47.47
N ASN A 848 19.62 -29.93 47.21
CA ASN A 848 20.87 -30.51 46.73
C ASN A 848 21.25 -30.02 45.34
N GLU A 849 20.30 -29.88 44.41
CA GLU A 849 20.56 -29.31 43.08
C GLU A 849 21.04 -27.86 43.18
N VAL A 850 20.37 -27.04 44.00
CA VAL A 850 20.78 -25.66 44.29
C VAL A 850 22.19 -25.61 44.92
N ASN A 851 22.51 -26.55 45.80
CA ASN A 851 23.81 -26.63 46.46
C ASN A 851 24.97 -26.98 45.52
N LYS A 852 24.71 -27.65 44.38
CA LYS A 852 25.76 -28.01 43.40
C LYS A 852 26.46 -26.79 42.81
N PHE A 853 25.79 -25.64 42.76
CA PHE A 853 26.37 -24.42 42.19
C PHE A 853 27.53 -23.88 43.02
N LYS A 854 27.60 -24.12 44.34
CA LYS A 854 28.71 -23.71 45.23
C LYS A 854 29.18 -22.26 45.01
N VAL A 855 28.24 -21.34 44.81
CA VAL A 855 28.52 -19.92 44.53
C VAL A 855 27.91 -19.05 45.61
N ILE A 856 28.62 -17.99 45.96
CA ILE A 856 28.06 -16.87 46.70
C ILE A 856 27.29 -16.00 45.70
N GLY A 857 26.03 -15.71 46.01
CA GLY A 857 25.16 -14.90 45.16
C GLY A 857 25.29 -13.42 45.45
N TYR A 858 25.12 -13.02 46.71
CA TYR A 858 25.20 -11.61 47.11
C TYR A 858 26.64 -11.15 47.38
N THR A 859 27.05 -10.05 46.73
CA THR A 859 28.41 -9.48 46.88
C THR A 859 28.43 -8.06 47.44
N GLY A 860 27.30 -7.56 47.96
CA GLY A 860 27.18 -6.22 48.54
C GLY A 860 26.27 -5.27 47.75
N MET A 861 26.40 -3.98 48.03
CA MET A 861 25.60 -2.90 47.41
C MET A 861 26.47 -2.07 46.45
N GLU A 862 25.95 -1.74 45.27
CA GLU A 862 26.59 -0.84 44.29
C GLU A 862 25.57 0.21 43.82
N ASN A 863 25.90 1.51 43.95
CA ASN A 863 25.01 2.63 43.61
C ASN A 863 23.60 2.54 44.25
N GLY A 864 23.51 2.03 45.48
CA GLY A 864 22.25 1.90 46.21
C GLY A 864 21.37 0.71 45.79
N ASN A 865 21.89 -0.22 44.99
CA ASN A 865 21.22 -1.46 44.59
C ASN A 865 22.04 -2.68 45.00
N ALA A 866 21.35 -3.78 45.33
CA ALA A 866 22.00 -5.04 45.64
C ALA A 866 22.68 -5.63 44.40
N LYS A 867 23.93 -6.07 44.56
CA LYS A 867 24.72 -6.72 43.53
C LYS A 867 24.71 -8.23 43.74
N PHE A 868 24.25 -8.94 42.72
CA PHE A 868 24.22 -10.39 42.71
C PHE A 868 25.09 -10.93 41.58
N THR A 869 26.07 -11.77 41.91
CA THR A 869 26.85 -12.55 40.95
C THR A 869 26.09 -13.77 40.44
N HIS A 870 25.26 -14.36 41.31
CA HIS A 870 24.34 -15.45 41.00
C HIS A 870 23.06 -15.34 41.82
N THR A 871 21.93 -15.82 41.31
CA THR A 871 20.61 -15.71 41.96
C THR A 871 20.02 -17.05 42.42
N VAL A 872 20.70 -18.17 42.14
CA VAL A 872 20.17 -19.53 42.37
C VAL A 872 19.90 -19.79 43.87
N HIS A 873 20.87 -19.51 44.75
CA HIS A 873 20.69 -19.68 46.20
C HIS A 873 19.63 -18.74 46.76
N ILE A 874 19.64 -17.47 46.34
CA ILE A 874 18.68 -16.47 46.81
C ILE A 874 17.25 -16.87 46.42
N ASN A 875 17.02 -17.32 45.19
CA ASN A 875 15.69 -17.77 44.75
C ASN A 875 15.17 -18.94 45.59
N PHE A 876 16.04 -19.89 45.96
CA PHE A 876 15.69 -21.00 46.83
C PHE A 876 15.44 -20.55 48.29
N LEU A 877 16.30 -19.68 48.83
CA LEU A 877 16.17 -19.12 50.18
C LEU A 877 14.94 -18.23 50.34
N MET A 878 14.34 -17.75 49.24
CA MET A 878 13.07 -17.02 49.25
C MET A 878 11.85 -17.93 49.47
N ILE A 879 11.94 -19.24 49.21
CA ILE A 879 10.83 -20.20 49.37
C ILE A 879 10.19 -20.17 50.77
N PRO A 880 10.93 -20.23 51.90
CA PRO A 880 10.32 -20.23 53.23
C PRO A 880 9.56 -18.93 53.54
N TYR A 881 9.98 -17.81 52.94
CA TYR A 881 9.28 -16.53 53.07
C TYR A 881 8.00 -16.48 52.25
N ILE A 882 8.03 -16.99 51.01
CA ILE A 882 6.87 -16.99 50.09
C ILE A 882 5.79 -17.96 50.59
N LEU A 883 6.21 -19.14 51.07
CA LEU A 883 5.30 -20.23 51.44
C LEU A 883 5.06 -20.35 52.95
N ASN A 884 5.59 -19.45 53.77
CA ASN A 884 5.45 -19.48 55.24
C ASN A 884 5.94 -20.82 55.81
N LEU A 885 7.12 -21.29 55.36
CA LEU A 885 7.74 -22.52 55.90
C LEU A 885 8.54 -22.23 57.16
N ASP A 886 8.85 -23.28 57.91
CA ASP A 886 9.80 -23.24 59.02
C ASP A 886 11.23 -23.03 58.47
N PHE A 887 11.97 -22.09 59.05
CA PHE A 887 13.37 -21.85 58.71
C PHE A 887 14.30 -22.97 59.19
N GLY A 888 13.86 -23.77 60.17
CA GLY A 888 14.61 -24.91 60.72
C GLY A 888 14.55 -26.19 59.88
N LEU A 889 13.90 -26.17 58.71
CA LEU A 889 13.82 -27.33 57.84
C LEU A 889 15.23 -27.77 57.37
N PRO A 890 15.59 -29.06 57.50
CA PRO A 890 16.93 -29.57 57.23
C PRO A 890 17.37 -29.35 55.77
N GLU A 891 16.43 -29.21 54.84
CA GLU A 891 16.68 -28.89 53.44
C GLU A 891 17.43 -27.57 53.26
N PHE A 892 17.18 -26.57 54.10
CA PHE A 892 17.87 -25.28 53.99
C PHE A 892 19.31 -25.33 54.50
N GLU A 893 19.61 -26.22 55.45
CA GLU A 893 20.95 -26.40 56.02
C GLU A 893 21.93 -27.11 55.06
N VAL A 894 21.43 -27.72 53.97
CA VAL A 894 22.25 -28.35 52.93
C VAL A 894 23.18 -27.34 52.23
N LEU A 895 22.78 -26.06 52.17
CA LEU A 895 23.59 -25.01 51.57
C LEU A 895 24.78 -24.65 52.47
N ASP A 896 26.00 -24.96 52.00
CA ASP A 896 27.24 -24.82 52.76
C ASP A 896 28.14 -23.64 52.32
N THR A 897 27.79 -22.98 51.21
CA THR A 897 28.56 -21.89 50.62
C THR A 897 27.68 -20.65 50.54
N LEU A 898 27.57 -19.90 51.63
CA LEU A 898 26.70 -18.73 51.76
C LEU A 898 27.49 -17.49 52.20
N SER A 899 27.13 -16.32 51.67
CA SER A 899 27.53 -15.04 52.26
C SER A 899 26.87 -14.81 53.63
N PRO A 900 27.33 -13.83 54.43
CA PRO A 900 26.63 -13.42 55.65
C PRO A 900 25.17 -13.05 55.41
N PHE A 901 24.87 -12.36 54.29
CA PHE A 901 23.50 -12.02 53.89
C PHE A 901 22.64 -13.26 53.63
N GLU A 902 23.16 -14.23 52.86
CA GLU A 902 22.42 -15.44 52.54
C GLU A 902 22.28 -16.35 53.77
N SER A 903 23.27 -16.37 54.66
CA SER A 903 23.18 -17.08 55.94
C SER A 903 22.07 -16.51 56.83
N TRP A 904 21.91 -15.18 56.84
CA TRP A 904 20.79 -14.50 57.49
C TRP A 904 19.45 -14.82 56.81
N LEU A 905 19.38 -14.80 55.48
CA LEU A 905 18.16 -15.20 54.75
C LEU A 905 17.78 -16.66 54.99
N ARG A 906 18.76 -17.54 55.21
CA ARG A 906 18.50 -18.96 55.46
C ARG A 906 17.75 -19.18 56.77
N ASN A 907 18.22 -18.56 57.85
CA ASN A 907 17.57 -18.70 59.15
C ASN A 907 17.69 -17.40 59.97
N PRO A 908 16.82 -16.42 59.74
CA PRO A 908 16.90 -15.13 60.41
C PRO A 908 16.53 -15.22 61.90
N LEU A 909 15.85 -16.28 62.34
CA LEU A 909 15.45 -16.45 63.75
C LEU A 909 16.63 -16.86 64.64
N ASN A 910 17.55 -17.65 64.09
CA ASN A 910 18.76 -18.13 64.78
C ASN A 910 20.04 -17.43 64.28
N PHE A 911 19.91 -16.31 63.55
CA PHE A 911 21.05 -15.56 63.04
C PHE A 911 21.68 -14.70 64.13
N ASP A 912 23.02 -14.59 64.09
CA ASP A 912 23.74 -13.67 64.95
C ASP A 912 23.58 -12.22 64.44
N TYR A 913 22.68 -11.48 65.07
CA TYR A 913 22.36 -10.11 64.70
C TYR A 913 23.49 -9.10 64.96
N GLU A 914 24.58 -9.47 65.63
CA GLU A 914 25.79 -8.63 65.66
C GLU A 914 26.43 -8.49 64.28
N SER A 915 26.25 -9.51 63.42
CA SER A 915 26.75 -9.54 62.03
C SER A 915 25.72 -9.05 61.01
N PHE A 916 24.56 -8.55 61.43
CA PHE A 916 23.49 -8.11 60.54
C PHE A 916 23.72 -6.68 60.02
N GLU A 917 23.62 -6.49 58.71
CA GLU A 917 23.70 -5.16 58.09
C GLU A 917 22.32 -4.67 57.62
N PRO A 918 21.83 -3.50 58.08
CA PRO A 918 20.53 -2.95 57.67
C PRO A 918 20.33 -2.83 56.15
N ASN A 919 21.41 -2.57 55.40
CA ASN A 919 21.38 -2.47 53.95
C ASN A 919 20.91 -3.75 53.25
N TRP A 920 21.00 -4.91 53.89
CA TRP A 920 20.48 -6.18 53.37
C TRP A 920 18.97 -6.14 53.12
N LEU A 921 18.22 -5.32 53.86
CA LEU A 921 16.78 -5.15 53.63
C LEU A 921 16.46 -4.49 52.29
N LEU A 922 17.39 -3.71 51.74
CA LEU A 922 17.27 -3.13 50.40
C LEU A 922 17.46 -4.19 49.29
N ALA A 923 18.12 -5.31 49.62
CA ALA A 923 18.28 -6.46 48.73
C ALA A 923 17.07 -7.42 48.76
N CYS A 924 16.13 -7.21 49.69
CA CYS A 924 15.00 -8.10 49.92
C CYS A 924 13.70 -7.58 49.28
N ASN A 925 12.78 -8.50 48.98
CA ASN A 925 11.43 -8.14 48.56
C ASN A 925 10.44 -8.08 49.74
N LYS A 926 9.21 -7.65 49.46
CA LYS A 926 8.14 -7.50 50.45
C LYS A 926 7.86 -8.76 51.27
N PHE A 927 8.02 -9.96 50.70
CA PHE A 927 7.74 -11.21 51.43
C PHE A 927 8.68 -11.38 52.63
N VAL A 928 9.96 -11.00 52.49
CA VAL A 928 10.92 -11.03 53.61
C VAL A 928 10.51 -10.02 54.68
N HIS A 929 10.18 -8.79 54.27
CA HIS A 929 9.80 -7.72 55.20
C HIS A 929 8.53 -8.07 55.99
N GLU A 930 7.50 -8.58 55.32
CA GLU A 930 6.25 -9.03 55.96
C GLU A 930 6.48 -10.24 56.88
N ARG A 931 7.30 -11.21 56.46
CA ARG A 931 7.58 -12.42 57.25
C ARG A 931 8.33 -12.12 58.54
N LEU A 932 9.22 -11.12 58.52
CA LEU A 932 10.03 -10.71 59.66
C LEU A 932 9.46 -9.49 60.40
N LYS A 933 8.26 -9.04 60.01
CA LYS A 933 7.60 -7.86 60.57
C LYS A 933 7.61 -7.87 62.10
N GLY A 934 7.99 -6.74 62.69
CA GLY A 934 8.07 -6.60 64.15
C GLY A 934 9.27 -7.25 64.83
N ASN A 935 10.24 -7.80 64.08
CA ASN A 935 11.50 -8.28 64.65
C ASN A 935 12.27 -7.12 65.31
N GLN A 936 12.40 -7.18 66.65
CA GLN A 936 12.97 -6.10 67.46
C GLN A 936 14.46 -5.89 67.20
N LEU A 937 15.22 -6.94 66.86
CA LEU A 937 16.65 -6.84 66.59
C LEU A 937 16.90 -6.10 65.27
N ILE A 938 16.07 -6.37 64.24
CA ILE A 938 16.09 -5.62 62.97
C ILE A 938 15.70 -4.16 63.22
N ALA A 939 14.65 -3.92 64.01
CA ALA A 939 14.17 -2.57 64.31
C ALA A 939 15.25 -1.71 64.99
N LEU A 940 15.95 -2.27 66.00
CA LEU A 940 17.03 -1.58 66.71
C LEU A 940 18.22 -1.29 65.79
N SER A 941 18.61 -2.26 64.95
CA SER A 941 19.71 -2.08 63.99
C SER A 941 19.39 -1.01 62.93
N LEU A 942 18.14 -0.98 62.44
CA LEU A 942 17.66 0.08 61.54
C LEU A 942 17.64 1.46 62.21
N GLU A 943 17.15 1.56 63.45
CA GLU A 943 17.08 2.83 64.18
C GLU A 943 18.49 3.41 64.41
N ASP A 944 19.44 2.58 64.84
CA ASP A 944 20.84 2.99 65.02
C ASP A 944 21.50 3.41 63.70
N ASN A 945 21.26 2.66 62.61
CA ASN A 945 21.79 2.98 61.29
C ASN A 945 21.21 4.30 60.73
N LEU A 946 19.89 4.49 60.78
CA LEU A 946 19.22 5.71 60.31
C LEU A 946 19.60 6.95 61.12
N ARG A 947 19.94 6.79 62.41
CA ARG A 947 20.50 7.88 63.24
C ARG A 947 21.92 8.28 62.82
N LYS A 948 22.74 7.32 62.38
CA LYS A 948 24.11 7.56 61.91
C LYS A 948 24.16 8.09 60.48
N SER A 949 23.34 7.54 59.59
CA SER A 949 23.25 7.92 58.18
C SER A 949 21.83 7.68 57.67
N PHE A 950 21.11 8.76 57.35
CA PHE A 950 19.73 8.66 56.89
C PHE A 950 19.67 8.11 55.45
N ASP A 951 18.99 6.97 55.28
CA ASP A 951 18.59 6.44 53.97
C ASP A 951 17.06 6.39 53.88
N LYS A 952 16.50 7.03 52.85
CA LYS A 952 15.05 7.15 52.68
C LYS A 952 14.36 5.79 52.51
N LYS A 953 14.95 4.85 51.77
CA LYS A 953 14.34 3.54 51.50
C LYS A 953 14.37 2.67 52.75
N LEU A 954 15.47 2.71 53.52
CA LEU A 954 15.53 2.02 54.81
C LEU A 954 14.54 2.61 55.82
N ALA A 955 14.34 3.93 55.82
CA ALA A 955 13.32 4.57 56.65
C ALA A 955 11.90 4.12 56.27
N GLU A 956 11.58 4.05 54.98
CA GLU A 956 10.30 3.51 54.49
C GLU A 956 10.08 2.06 54.93
N ILE A 957 11.10 1.21 54.85
CA ILE A 957 11.04 -0.19 55.32
C ILE A 957 10.86 -0.25 56.84
N TYR A 958 11.62 0.56 57.60
CA TYR A 958 11.53 0.62 59.05
C TYR A 958 10.10 0.96 59.50
N PHE A 959 9.55 2.08 59.02
CA PHE A 959 8.19 2.50 59.41
C PHE A 959 7.09 1.62 58.83
N GLY A 960 7.31 1.00 57.67
CA GLY A 960 6.33 0.10 57.06
C GLY A 960 6.18 -1.26 57.77
N TYR A 961 7.29 -1.80 58.31
CA TYR A 961 7.33 -3.20 58.77
C TYR A 961 7.90 -3.43 60.18
N PHE A 962 8.75 -2.55 60.72
CA PHE A 962 9.52 -2.86 61.94
C PHE A 962 9.33 -1.87 63.09
N ALA A 963 8.89 -0.64 62.82
CA ALA A 963 8.55 0.33 63.84
C ALA A 963 7.37 -0.18 64.68
N LYS A 964 7.45 -0.03 66.00
CA LYS A 964 6.33 -0.30 66.89
C LYS A 964 5.23 0.71 66.58
N THR A 965 4.07 0.25 66.12
CA THR A 965 2.82 1.04 66.19
C THR A 965 2.39 1.23 67.62
#